data_AF-A0A2D7L4R7-F1
#
_entry.id   AF-A0A2D7L4R7-F1
#
_cell.length_a   1.000
_cell.length_b   1.000
_cell.length_c   1.000
_cell.angle_alpha   90.00
_cell.angle_beta   90.00
_cell.angle_gamma   90.00
#
_symmetry.space_group_name_H-M   'P 1'
#
loop_
_entity.id
_entity.type
_entity.pdbx_description
1 polymer ?
#
loop_
_entity_poly.entity_id
_entity_poly.type
_entity_poly.pdbx_seq_one_letter_code
_entity_poly.pdbx_strand_id
1 'polypeptide(L)'
;MRANHSLLYIWPVFVATSIISIFVSSVSAAADSPALGHWLFSLDRVKGTTIQAVVGADAKIEGLGRSVSFADASSPKHVKLTGNGSRIEVASNISSLKMPKQAITLEAWVRIDKPAQWGGIIGALQDNGTYEKGWLLGYQNKNFCFAINSEGSSKLTYLTSPSDFQIGQWYHLVGIYDGVTQKLFVDGKIAAEETEQNGQIVYPPKAWLEIGAYHDDDELFMMSGCLHEVRMLDQALSPEKVKSLYNAKKSLFPEPEKPVEPLAIAYGPFVDWIDRTTASITWELDQPIQGQVRWVAPSGHSNILKDNNLSKRHTVIVKDLIREGEYSYQILGNTPSLRSKLYKFDSSFYYRLPKVSLASAKVNESSKLQSVAKQMLSLSKARGGYCLVLGGVDGSLILEMVKQSDFQFILLEEDPEVAHKIRKNLDSAGVYGARATVKLGSLRERVFGPMMFNLIVSERDVLAGTIPKDPAPEVFRYLAPAGGALVFSKGKEALLTKKWFGNLDTRYIRNEKNETVWFVSERPRLKGSGDWTHQYGNAQNTSCSDDELVKGAMGVKWWGEPGPRPMPDRGPRNPAPLSAGGKLYIQGDRVLFGLDAYNGTVLWSQSCPEMRRANIPRDSSNMVADDRGLYLAQGRYCINFVGSTGQRSNVYSVPDADTGDYNWSFLAVVDQTLVGSRVSRGTVYLGDDGEWYENFKPNDISRVTSDRLFGVDTKSGDIRWEYNGGAIINSTITIGKDDVIYFIESAAAVAIEKAGTIQNISQLTNQRLVALDLKSGERKWERDHDFSKLQYMTYLVYSNDKLIATGTDKDKNYHTYALAATRQVTKNKDGEQSFLPPGSLLWEDHHKEGKGHHSGHLQHPVVIDDTFYSDQWAFDLKTGKQIRDDLPERRGCGTMSASKYSMFYRHYFHGMWNLDTNERSQFEGIRSGCWLGLIPAGGMLLAPETSAGCSCTHSIQTSVGYLPRALE
;
A
#
# COMPACT_ATOMS: atom_id res chain seq x y z
N MET A 1 50.41 16.63 58.76
CA MET A 1 50.32 17.78 59.69
C MET A 1 48.85 18.13 59.80
N ARG A 2 48.16 17.79 60.91
CA ARG A 2 47.77 18.71 62.01
C ARG A 2 47.23 20.05 61.46
N ALA A 3 45.90 20.24 61.46
CA ALA A 3 45.13 21.03 62.45
C ALA A 3 45.01 22.51 62.01
N ASN A 4 43.93 23.28 62.11
CA ASN A 4 42.76 23.24 62.99
C ASN A 4 41.67 24.25 62.51
N HIS A 5 40.39 23.96 62.85
CA HIS A 5 39.26 24.84 63.24
C HIS A 5 38.79 26.01 62.31
N SER A 6 37.49 26.35 62.16
CA SER A 6 36.36 26.28 63.11
C SER A 6 34.99 26.59 62.44
N LEU A 7 33.92 25.90 62.91
CA LEU A 7 32.54 26.36 63.25
C LEU A 7 31.64 26.98 62.13
N LEU A 8 30.32 26.80 62.03
CA LEU A 8 29.22 26.11 62.72
C LEU A 8 27.95 26.36 61.86
N TYR A 9 27.06 25.38 61.69
CA TYR A 9 25.63 25.53 62.07
C TYR A 9 24.96 24.15 62.02
N ILE A 10 24.23 23.86 63.09
CA ILE A 10 23.69 22.58 63.55
C ILE A 10 22.27 22.39 63.00
N TRP A 11 21.94 21.20 62.48
CA TRP A 11 20.59 20.63 62.55
C TRP A 11 20.70 19.14 62.96
N PRO A 12 19.97 18.67 63.98
CA PRO A 12 20.11 17.32 64.53
C PRO A 12 19.27 16.29 63.79
N VAL A 13 19.83 15.07 63.73
CA VAL A 13 19.12 13.81 63.50
C VAL A 13 18.17 13.57 64.68
N PHE A 14 16.87 13.41 64.40
CA PHE A 14 15.95 12.73 65.30
C PHE A 14 15.49 11.42 64.65
N VAL A 15 15.90 10.32 65.30
CA VAL A 15 15.29 9.01 65.16
C VAL A 15 13.91 9.09 65.81
N ALA A 16 12.84 8.91 65.03
CA ALA A 16 11.49 8.77 65.54
C ALA A 16 10.90 7.45 65.06
N THR A 17 10.75 6.57 66.03
CA THR A 17 10.02 5.31 66.06
C THR A 17 8.67 5.36 65.35
N SER A 18 8.37 4.25 64.67
CA SER A 18 7.10 3.87 64.11
C SER A 18 5.92 4.12 65.06
N ILE A 19 5.04 5.03 64.68
CA ILE A 19 3.61 4.95 64.94
C ILE A 19 2.95 5.23 63.60
N ILE A 20 2.52 4.16 62.93
CA ILE A 20 1.58 4.24 61.82
C ILE A 20 0.27 4.71 62.45
N SER A 21 0.06 6.02 62.49
CA SER A 21 -1.26 6.58 62.70
C SER A 21 -2.07 6.25 61.46
N ILE A 22 -2.79 5.15 61.55
CA ILE A 22 -3.92 4.84 60.69
C ILE A 22 -4.91 6.00 60.89
N PHE A 23 -4.83 7.02 60.03
CA PHE A 23 -5.98 7.87 59.79
C PHE A 23 -6.97 6.99 59.01
N VAL A 24 -7.77 6.23 59.75
CA VAL A 24 -9.12 5.89 59.32
C VAL A 24 -9.86 7.23 59.27
N SER A 25 -9.69 7.98 58.19
CA SER A 25 -10.74 8.86 57.73
C SER A 25 -11.86 7.94 57.28
N SER A 26 -12.67 7.53 58.25
CA SER A 26 -14.02 7.08 58.04
C SER A 26 -14.68 8.16 57.18
N VAL A 27 -14.75 7.90 55.88
CA VAL A 27 -15.69 8.58 55.00
C VAL A 27 -17.04 8.23 55.59
N SER A 28 -17.53 9.13 56.44
CA SER A 28 -18.88 9.11 56.95
C SER A 28 -19.78 8.92 55.74
N ALA A 29 -20.48 7.79 55.72
CA ALA A 29 -21.48 7.45 54.75
C ALA A 29 -22.33 8.70 54.49
N ALA A 30 -22.18 9.28 53.31
CA ALA A 30 -22.98 10.41 52.88
C ALA A 30 -24.35 9.89 52.46
N ALA A 31 -25.14 9.45 53.46
CA ALA A 31 -26.53 9.01 53.39
C ALA A 31 -26.90 8.43 52.01
N ASP A 32 -26.65 7.13 51.84
CA ASP A 32 -27.07 6.42 50.63
C ASP A 32 -28.59 6.53 50.49
N SER A 33 -29.01 7.35 49.55
CA SER A 33 -30.31 7.20 48.93
C SER A 33 -30.41 5.76 48.40
N PRO A 34 -31.44 4.97 48.79
CA PRO A 34 -31.54 3.59 48.35
C PRO A 34 -31.67 3.54 46.82
N ALA A 35 -30.64 3.04 46.14
CA ALA A 35 -30.67 2.85 44.70
C ALA A 35 -31.55 1.64 44.35
N LEU A 36 -32.29 1.72 43.25
CA LEU A 36 -32.96 0.56 42.63
C LEU A 36 -31.97 -0.33 41.87
N GLY A 37 -30.92 0.27 41.33
CA GLY A 37 -29.85 -0.42 40.63
C GLY A 37 -28.52 0.32 40.77
N HIS A 38 -27.43 -0.41 40.99
CA HIS A 38 -26.08 0.11 41.03
C HIS A 38 -25.10 -0.92 40.47
N TRP A 39 -24.49 -0.60 39.33
CA TRP A 39 -23.51 -1.44 38.64
C TRP A 39 -22.15 -0.74 38.63
N LEU A 40 -21.16 -1.38 39.22
CA LEU A 40 -19.76 -0.94 39.23
C LEU A 40 -18.95 -1.86 38.33
N PHE A 41 -18.35 -1.32 37.27
CA PHE A 41 -17.71 -2.11 36.22
C PHE A 41 -16.26 -2.42 36.56
N SER A 42 -16.06 -3.56 37.20
CA SER A 42 -14.75 -4.06 37.66
C SER A 42 -14.68 -5.58 37.47
N LEU A 43 -13.49 -6.10 37.15
CA LEU A 43 -13.36 -7.52 36.79
C LEU A 43 -13.67 -8.44 37.99
N ASP A 44 -13.41 -7.99 39.22
CA ASP A 44 -13.72 -8.70 40.46
C ASP A 44 -15.23 -8.91 40.70
N ARG A 45 -16.09 -8.19 39.96
CA ARG A 45 -17.55 -8.35 40.00
C ARG A 45 -18.09 -9.22 38.87
N VAL A 46 -17.24 -9.79 38.01
CA VAL A 46 -17.66 -10.61 36.88
C VAL A 46 -17.54 -12.09 37.22
N LYS A 47 -18.66 -12.83 37.13
CA LYS A 47 -18.70 -14.29 37.25
C LYS A 47 -19.24 -14.91 35.97
N GLY A 48 -18.38 -15.56 35.21
CA GLY A 48 -18.73 -16.06 33.87
C GLY A 48 -19.08 -14.90 32.93
N THR A 49 -20.32 -14.84 32.47
CA THR A 49 -20.85 -13.75 31.64
C THR A 49 -21.78 -12.82 32.39
N THR A 50 -21.71 -12.78 33.72
CA THR A 50 -22.62 -11.98 34.56
C THR A 50 -21.83 -11.01 35.43
N ILE A 51 -22.28 -9.74 35.46
CA ILE A 51 -21.82 -8.69 36.35
C ILE A 51 -22.70 -8.71 37.59
N GLN A 52 -22.09 -8.91 38.75
CA GLN A 52 -22.78 -8.84 40.03
C GLN A 52 -23.04 -7.38 40.41
N ALA A 53 -24.31 -7.01 40.50
CA ALA A 53 -24.69 -5.66 40.88
C ALA A 53 -24.27 -5.35 42.33
N VAL A 54 -23.98 -4.09 42.63
CA VAL A 54 -23.81 -3.62 44.01
C VAL A 54 -25.18 -3.62 44.71
N VAL A 55 -26.21 -3.18 43.99
CA VAL A 55 -27.62 -3.18 44.40
C VAL A 55 -28.48 -3.45 43.17
N GLY A 56 -29.57 -4.20 43.30
CA GLY A 56 -30.50 -4.51 42.21
C GLY A 56 -30.20 -5.81 41.49
N ALA A 57 -30.70 -5.95 40.26
CA ALA A 57 -30.50 -7.15 39.45
C ALA A 57 -29.10 -7.20 38.82
N ASP A 58 -28.51 -8.40 38.80
CA ASP A 58 -27.27 -8.68 38.07
C ASP A 58 -27.46 -8.47 36.56
N ALA A 59 -26.37 -8.15 35.86
CA ALA A 59 -26.42 -7.86 34.42
C ALA A 59 -25.64 -8.89 33.60
N LYS A 60 -26.22 -9.35 32.49
CA LYS A 60 -25.61 -10.33 31.58
C LYS A 60 -24.82 -9.61 30.48
N ILE A 61 -23.57 -10.01 30.31
CA ILE A 61 -22.68 -9.53 29.26
C ILE A 61 -22.82 -10.40 28.02
N GLU A 62 -23.05 -9.79 26.86
CA GLU A 62 -22.80 -10.43 25.58
C GLU A 62 -21.61 -9.78 24.89
N GLY A 63 -20.76 -10.62 24.30
CA GLY A 63 -19.56 -10.16 23.60
C GLY A 63 -18.32 -10.07 24.48
N LEU A 64 -18.34 -10.62 25.70
CA LEU A 64 -17.17 -10.70 26.58
C LEU A 64 -15.97 -11.33 25.84
N GLY A 65 -14.83 -10.64 25.84
CA GLY A 65 -13.59 -11.05 25.18
C GLY A 65 -13.53 -10.79 23.67
N ARG A 66 -14.61 -10.29 23.06
CA ARG A 66 -14.66 -9.91 21.64
C ARG A 66 -14.94 -8.41 21.46
N SER A 67 -16.03 -7.94 22.03
CA SER A 67 -16.55 -6.57 21.91
C SER A 67 -16.74 -5.89 23.27
N VAL A 68 -16.81 -6.67 24.35
CA VAL A 68 -16.80 -6.20 25.75
C VAL A 68 -15.53 -6.67 26.45
N SER A 69 -14.80 -5.75 27.07
CA SER A 69 -13.58 -6.05 27.84
C SER A 69 -13.49 -5.15 29.08
N PHE A 70 -12.67 -5.53 30.07
CA PHE A 70 -12.48 -4.74 31.29
C PHE A 70 -11.04 -4.27 31.40
N ALA A 71 -10.85 -3.01 31.81
CA ALA A 71 -9.55 -2.45 32.15
C ALA A 71 -9.46 -2.37 33.69
N ASP A 72 -8.90 -3.41 34.29
CA ASP A 72 -8.87 -3.58 35.76
C ASP A 72 -7.54 -3.13 36.40
N ALA A 73 -6.49 -2.97 35.59
CA ALA A 73 -5.16 -2.53 36.03
C ALA A 73 -4.97 -1.00 36.04
N SER A 74 -5.86 -0.23 35.39
CA SER A 74 -5.83 1.22 35.35
C SER A 74 -6.97 1.81 36.19
N SER A 75 -6.66 2.87 36.96
CA SER A 75 -7.70 3.65 37.65
C SER A 75 -8.28 4.71 36.71
N PRO A 76 -9.61 4.87 36.62
CA PRO A 76 -10.62 4.07 37.30
C PRO A 76 -10.87 2.75 36.57
N LYS A 77 -11.19 1.70 37.32
CA LYS A 77 -11.63 0.40 36.75
C LYS A 77 -12.86 0.61 35.88
N HIS A 78 -12.91 0.04 34.68
CA HIS A 78 -14.06 0.25 33.78
C HIS A 78 -14.28 -0.91 32.82
N VAL A 79 -15.49 -0.96 32.27
CA VAL A 79 -15.81 -1.77 31.08
C VAL A 79 -15.57 -0.93 29.82
N LYS A 80 -15.01 -1.55 28.79
CA LYS A 80 -14.83 -1.02 27.44
C LYS A 80 -15.77 -1.76 26.48
N LEU A 81 -16.53 -0.99 25.73
CA LEU A 81 -17.48 -1.43 24.70
C LEU A 81 -16.99 -0.94 23.33
N THR A 82 -16.84 -1.83 22.35
CA THR A 82 -16.31 -1.48 21.02
C THR A 82 -17.38 -0.96 20.06
N GLY A 83 -18.65 -0.97 20.48
CA GLY A 83 -19.79 -0.95 19.56
C GLY A 83 -19.93 -2.29 18.80
N ASN A 84 -21.07 -2.47 18.13
CA ASN A 84 -21.40 -3.62 17.27
C ASN A 84 -21.21 -5.01 17.94
N GLY A 85 -22.26 -5.52 18.57
CA GLY A 85 -22.25 -6.75 19.37
C GLY A 85 -21.77 -6.56 20.82
N SER A 86 -21.76 -5.33 21.35
CA SER A 86 -21.47 -5.01 22.75
C SER A 86 -22.78 -4.77 23.51
N ARG A 87 -23.16 -5.64 24.47
CA ARG A 87 -24.31 -5.37 25.35
C ARG A 87 -24.15 -5.86 26.77
N ILE A 88 -24.78 -5.13 27.70
CA ILE A 88 -24.94 -5.48 29.11
C ILE A 88 -26.43 -5.40 29.44
N GLU A 89 -27.10 -6.55 29.38
CA GLU A 89 -28.54 -6.67 29.62
C GLU A 89 -28.82 -6.90 31.10
N VAL A 90 -29.55 -5.99 31.75
CA VAL A 90 -29.99 -6.17 33.14
C VAL A 90 -31.25 -7.03 33.20
N ALA A 91 -32.23 -6.74 32.33
CA ALA A 91 -33.43 -7.55 32.20
C ALA A 91 -33.99 -7.47 30.78
N SER A 92 -34.44 -8.61 30.26
CA SER A 92 -35.13 -8.69 28.97
C SER A 92 -36.59 -8.19 29.01
N ASN A 93 -37.12 -7.93 30.21
CA ASN A 93 -38.44 -7.35 30.42
C ASN A 93 -38.50 -6.63 31.79
N ILE A 94 -38.71 -5.31 31.76
CA ILE A 94 -38.83 -4.45 32.95
C ILE A 94 -40.00 -4.81 33.90
N SER A 95 -41.02 -5.55 33.44
CA SER A 95 -42.12 -6.01 34.31
C SER A 95 -41.67 -6.93 35.46
N SER A 96 -40.46 -7.52 35.33
CA SER A 96 -39.83 -8.32 36.38
C SER A 96 -39.10 -7.49 37.45
N LEU A 97 -38.98 -6.17 37.26
CA LEU A 97 -38.20 -5.27 38.10
C LEU A 97 -39.09 -4.22 38.80
N LYS A 98 -38.61 -3.72 39.94
CA LYS A 98 -39.18 -2.52 40.56
C LYS A 98 -38.72 -1.30 39.75
N MET A 99 -39.64 -0.70 38.99
CA MET A 99 -39.38 0.50 38.20
C MET A 99 -39.82 1.79 38.94
N PRO A 100 -39.09 2.91 38.78
CA PRO A 100 -39.46 4.20 39.39
C PRO A 100 -40.73 4.76 38.74
N LYS A 101 -41.67 5.27 39.55
CA LYS A 101 -43.00 5.73 39.07
C LYS A 101 -43.20 7.24 39.09
N GLN A 102 -42.69 7.92 40.13
CA GLN A 102 -42.96 9.35 40.35
C GLN A 102 -41.72 10.21 40.10
N ALA A 103 -40.55 9.73 40.51
CA ALA A 103 -39.28 10.41 40.30
C ALA A 103 -38.19 9.39 39.95
N ILE A 104 -37.18 9.84 39.20
CA ILE A 104 -36.04 9.02 38.81
C ILE A 104 -34.75 9.85 38.80
N THR A 105 -33.66 9.24 39.24
CA THR A 105 -32.31 9.72 38.93
C THR A 105 -31.52 8.60 38.26
N LEU A 106 -30.94 8.91 37.09
CA LEU A 106 -29.99 8.07 36.37
C LEU A 106 -28.63 8.74 36.44
N GLU A 107 -27.61 8.05 36.93
CA GLU A 107 -26.26 8.58 37.11
C GLU A 107 -25.25 7.63 36.45
N ALA A 108 -24.31 8.18 35.69
CA ALA A 108 -23.24 7.41 35.06
C ALA A 108 -21.90 8.15 35.04
N TRP A 109 -20.81 7.40 35.18
CA TRP A 109 -19.48 7.84 34.76
C TRP A 109 -19.16 7.19 33.42
N VAL A 110 -19.04 8.00 32.37
CA VAL A 110 -19.00 7.55 30.98
C VAL A 110 -17.90 8.26 30.16
N ARG A 111 -17.31 7.55 29.21
CA ARG A 111 -16.43 8.08 28.17
C ARG A 111 -16.91 7.59 26.81
N ILE A 112 -17.11 8.49 25.85
CA ILE A 112 -17.51 8.12 24.49
C ILE A 112 -16.29 8.14 23.58
N ASP A 113 -16.00 7.02 22.91
CA ASP A 113 -14.84 6.86 22.02
C ASP A 113 -15.22 7.04 20.54
N LYS A 114 -16.50 6.85 20.17
CA LYS A 114 -17.01 7.11 18.82
C LYS A 114 -18.46 7.66 18.88
N PRO A 115 -18.75 8.82 18.28
CA PRO A 115 -20.11 9.35 18.22
C PRO A 115 -20.99 8.50 17.29
N ALA A 116 -22.30 8.56 17.52
CA ALA A 116 -23.33 7.89 16.73
C ALA A 116 -24.57 8.78 16.69
N GLN A 117 -25.43 8.59 15.67
CA GLN A 117 -26.70 9.31 15.61
C GLN A 117 -27.49 9.11 16.90
N TRP A 118 -27.53 7.89 17.41
CA TRP A 118 -28.12 7.51 18.70
C TRP A 118 -27.17 6.60 19.48
N GLY A 119 -27.16 6.72 20.81
CA GLY A 119 -26.46 5.79 21.68
C GLY A 119 -26.99 5.83 23.11
N GLY A 120 -27.16 4.65 23.71
CA GLY A 120 -27.65 4.52 25.08
C GLY A 120 -26.56 4.22 26.09
N ILE A 121 -26.64 4.87 27.25
CA ILE A 121 -25.80 4.61 28.42
C ILE A 121 -26.56 3.69 29.38
N ILE A 122 -27.79 4.05 29.71
CA ILE A 122 -28.76 3.16 30.37
C ILE A 122 -30.16 3.53 29.89
N GLY A 123 -30.97 2.54 29.51
CA GLY A 123 -32.31 2.78 28.98
C GLY A 123 -33.31 1.68 29.30
N ALA A 124 -34.58 2.11 29.39
CA ALA A 124 -35.76 1.27 29.47
C ALA A 124 -36.92 1.96 28.74
N LEU A 125 -36.95 1.84 27.41
CA LEU A 125 -37.86 2.58 26.55
C LEU A 125 -38.42 1.75 25.39
N GLN A 126 -39.40 2.35 24.70
CA GLN A 126 -39.87 2.03 23.36
C GLN A 126 -40.06 3.36 22.63
N ASP A 127 -39.57 3.50 21.40
CA ASP A 127 -39.65 4.73 20.59
C ASP A 127 -39.95 4.39 19.12
N ASN A 128 -41.15 3.86 18.88
CA ASN A 128 -41.54 3.34 17.57
C ASN A 128 -42.60 4.25 16.94
N GLY A 129 -42.15 5.27 16.20
CA GLY A 129 -43.02 6.19 15.49
C GLY A 129 -43.81 7.10 16.42
N THR A 130 -45.09 6.82 16.66
CA THR A 130 -45.92 7.58 17.62
C THR A 130 -46.03 6.90 18.98
N TYR A 131 -45.45 5.71 19.14
CA TYR A 131 -45.47 4.95 20.38
C TYR A 131 -44.16 5.15 21.15
N GLU A 132 -44.16 6.13 22.05
CA GLU A 132 -42.96 6.53 22.79
C GLU A 132 -43.20 6.46 24.32
N LYS A 133 -42.48 5.58 25.02
CA LYS A 133 -42.69 5.27 26.44
C LYS A 133 -41.36 4.95 27.13
N GLY A 134 -41.27 5.18 28.44
CA GLY A 134 -40.10 4.87 29.25
C GLY A 134 -39.08 6.01 29.34
N TRP A 135 -37.79 5.68 29.41
CA TRP A 135 -36.71 6.65 29.54
C TRP A 135 -35.35 6.14 29.03
N LEU A 136 -34.45 7.09 28.77
CA LEU A 136 -33.07 6.86 28.32
C LEU A 136 -32.13 7.92 28.91
N LEU A 137 -30.99 7.50 29.46
CA LEU A 137 -29.80 8.35 29.56
C LEU A 137 -28.85 7.93 28.43
N GLY A 138 -28.45 8.87 27.58
CA GLY A 138 -27.72 8.55 26.36
C GLY A 138 -27.09 9.77 25.68
N TYR A 139 -26.93 9.67 24.37
CA TYR A 139 -26.45 10.75 23.53
C TYR A 139 -27.04 10.68 22.12
N GLN A 140 -27.11 11.84 21.49
CA GLN A 140 -27.48 12.01 20.09
C GLN A 140 -26.36 12.78 19.38
N ASN A 141 -25.81 12.25 18.30
CA ASN A 141 -24.62 12.78 17.62
C ASN A 141 -23.43 12.96 18.58
N LYS A 142 -23.20 14.20 19.03
CA LYS A 142 -22.14 14.59 19.97
C LYS A 142 -22.68 15.25 21.23
N ASN A 143 -23.99 15.21 21.48
CA ASN A 143 -24.60 15.86 22.63
C ASN A 143 -25.20 14.80 23.54
N PHE A 144 -24.98 14.93 24.85
CA PHE A 144 -25.62 14.04 25.82
C PHE A 144 -27.11 14.35 25.88
N CYS A 145 -27.94 13.34 26.15
CA CYS A 145 -29.36 13.51 26.31
C CYS A 145 -29.94 12.67 27.45
N PHE A 146 -31.04 13.16 28.00
CA PHE A 146 -31.92 12.41 28.89
C PHE A 146 -33.33 12.47 28.31
N ALA A 147 -33.93 11.31 28.02
CA ALA A 147 -35.28 11.19 27.50
C ALA A 147 -36.21 10.56 28.53
N ILE A 148 -37.46 11.04 28.63
CA ILE A 148 -38.48 10.46 29.50
C ILE A 148 -39.89 10.76 28.98
N ASN A 149 -40.83 9.83 29.22
CA ASN A 149 -42.26 10.01 29.01
C ASN A 149 -43.02 9.89 30.34
N SER A 150 -43.98 10.79 30.54
CA SER A 150 -44.87 10.89 31.69
C SER A 150 -46.32 11.10 31.24
N GLU A 151 -47.28 10.99 32.15
CA GLU A 151 -48.71 11.18 31.87
C GLU A 151 -49.04 12.55 31.23
N GLY A 152 -48.19 13.55 31.47
CA GLY A 152 -48.32 14.90 30.92
C GLY A 152 -48.03 15.04 29.43
N SER A 153 -47.46 14.02 28.78
CA SER A 153 -47.15 14.03 27.34
C SER A 153 -47.40 12.66 26.68
N SER A 154 -47.77 12.67 25.41
CA SER A 154 -47.94 11.43 24.64
C SER A 154 -46.63 10.84 24.12
N LYS A 155 -45.53 11.62 24.14
CA LYS A 155 -44.22 11.29 23.54
C LYS A 155 -43.03 11.47 24.49
N LEU A 156 -41.85 10.94 24.16
CA LEU A 156 -40.61 11.16 24.91
C LEU A 156 -40.13 12.61 24.72
N THR A 157 -39.74 13.27 25.80
CA THR A 157 -39.02 14.56 25.70
C THR A 157 -37.52 14.30 25.79
N TYR A 158 -36.81 14.47 24.67
CA TYR A 158 -35.34 14.37 24.60
C TYR A 158 -34.69 15.68 25.04
N LEU A 159 -34.24 15.73 26.29
CA LEU A 159 -33.52 16.86 26.85
C LEU A 159 -32.03 16.75 26.52
N THR A 160 -31.53 17.59 25.61
CA THR A 160 -30.16 17.49 25.06
C THR A 160 -29.26 18.60 25.59
N SER A 161 -28.00 18.28 25.87
CA SER A 161 -26.99 19.26 26.29
C SER A 161 -26.66 20.24 25.15
N PRO A 162 -26.51 21.55 25.41
CA PRO A 162 -26.26 22.55 24.37
C PRO A 162 -24.84 22.53 23.80
N SER A 163 -23.94 21.74 24.37
CA SER A 163 -22.53 21.65 23.95
C SER A 163 -22.16 20.22 23.58
N ASP A 164 -21.21 20.09 22.66
CA ASP A 164 -20.66 18.80 22.25
C ASP A 164 -19.77 18.22 23.37
N PHE A 165 -19.87 16.91 23.59
CA PHE A 165 -18.87 16.19 24.38
C PHE A 165 -17.59 15.99 23.57
N GLN A 166 -16.45 15.91 24.28
CA GLN A 166 -15.15 15.60 23.70
C GLN A 166 -14.94 14.09 23.66
N ILE A 167 -14.49 13.57 22.52
CA ILE A 167 -14.19 12.15 22.35
C ILE A 167 -13.02 11.77 23.27
N GLY A 168 -13.14 10.65 23.98
CA GLY A 168 -12.11 10.17 24.91
C GLY A 168 -12.06 10.89 26.26
N GLN A 169 -12.98 11.84 26.53
CA GLN A 169 -13.12 12.47 27.84
C GLN A 169 -14.13 11.72 28.72
N TRP A 170 -13.80 11.54 30.00
CA TRP A 170 -14.73 11.05 31.01
C TRP A 170 -15.65 12.17 31.50
N TYR A 171 -16.93 11.85 31.62
CA TYR A 171 -17.98 12.73 32.12
C TYR A 171 -18.76 12.08 33.25
N HIS A 172 -19.19 12.90 34.20
CA HIS A 172 -20.25 12.55 35.14
C HIS A 172 -21.58 13.05 34.58
N LEU A 173 -22.43 12.10 34.17
CA LEU A 173 -23.70 12.39 33.52
C LEU A 173 -24.85 12.01 34.45
N VAL A 174 -25.80 12.92 34.66
CA VAL A 174 -26.97 12.65 35.51
C VAL A 174 -28.26 13.17 34.87
N GLY A 175 -29.23 12.29 34.66
CA GLY A 175 -30.61 12.63 34.28
C GLY A 175 -31.53 12.55 35.49
N ILE A 176 -32.30 13.60 35.77
CA ILE A 176 -33.22 13.67 36.92
C ILE A 176 -34.61 14.06 36.44
N TYR A 177 -35.62 13.37 36.95
CA TYR A 177 -37.01 13.77 36.84
C TYR A 177 -37.67 13.69 38.23
N ASP A 178 -38.29 14.78 38.67
CA ASP A 178 -38.90 14.89 40.01
C ASP A 178 -40.44 14.76 40.01
N GLY A 179 -41.03 14.40 38.87
CA GLY A 179 -42.47 14.33 38.66
C GLY A 179 -43.05 15.59 38.01
N VAL A 180 -42.26 16.67 37.91
CA VAL A 180 -42.68 17.94 37.28
C VAL A 180 -41.58 18.51 36.36
N THR A 181 -40.31 18.27 36.68
CA THR A 181 -39.18 18.89 36.02
C THR A 181 -38.15 17.84 35.62
N GLN A 182 -37.75 17.88 34.35
CA GLN A 182 -36.69 17.07 33.76
C GLN A 182 -35.39 17.87 33.73
N LYS A 183 -34.29 17.31 34.22
CA LYS A 183 -32.97 17.96 34.27
C LYS A 183 -31.89 17.03 33.75
N LEU A 184 -30.94 17.61 33.01
CA LEU A 184 -29.71 16.95 32.58
C LEU A 184 -28.52 17.68 33.20
N PHE A 185 -27.63 16.93 33.87
CA PHE A 185 -26.39 17.44 34.43
C PHE A 185 -25.19 16.83 33.73
N VAL A 186 -24.19 17.67 33.48
CA VAL A 186 -22.85 17.27 33.01
C VAL A 186 -21.83 17.83 33.99
N ASP A 187 -20.98 16.96 34.54
CA ASP A 187 -19.91 17.32 35.48
C ASP A 187 -20.38 18.16 36.67
N GLY A 188 -21.51 17.74 37.26
CA GLY A 188 -22.08 18.38 38.45
C GLY A 188 -22.80 19.71 38.20
N LYS A 189 -23.00 20.13 36.94
CA LYS A 189 -23.70 21.37 36.55
C LYS A 189 -24.94 21.05 35.72
N ILE A 190 -26.01 21.82 35.87
CA ILE A 190 -27.20 21.73 35.01
C ILE A 190 -26.78 22.14 33.59
N ALA A 191 -26.97 21.23 32.64
CA ALA A 191 -26.73 21.45 31.22
C ALA A 191 -28.02 21.82 30.48
N ALA A 192 -29.16 21.25 30.89
CA ALA A 192 -30.49 21.54 30.34
C ALA A 192 -31.58 21.20 31.37
N GLU A 193 -32.74 21.86 31.27
CA GLU A 193 -33.89 21.69 32.16
C GLU A 193 -35.18 22.04 31.43
N GLU A 194 -36.24 21.24 31.60
CA GLU A 194 -37.56 21.45 30.99
C GLU A 194 -38.71 20.94 31.89
N THR A 195 -39.93 21.41 31.61
CA THR A 195 -41.15 21.07 32.38
C THR A 195 -42.28 20.46 31.53
N GLU A 196 -41.99 20.06 30.29
CA GLU A 196 -42.98 19.44 29.38
C GLU A 196 -43.58 18.16 29.98
N GLN A 197 -42.76 17.34 30.61
CA GLN A 197 -43.16 16.10 31.27
C GLN A 197 -43.66 16.41 32.70
N ASN A 198 -44.85 15.93 33.05
CA ASN A 198 -45.44 16.08 34.39
C ASN A 198 -46.32 14.86 34.73
N GLY A 199 -46.34 14.43 35.99
CA GLY A 199 -47.10 13.25 36.44
C GLY A 199 -46.29 11.96 36.50
N GLN A 200 -46.96 10.80 36.50
CA GLN A 200 -46.27 9.52 36.62
C GLN A 200 -45.50 9.15 35.35
N ILE A 201 -44.37 8.47 35.50
CA ILE A 201 -43.59 7.92 34.38
C ILE A 201 -44.40 6.80 33.72
N VAL A 202 -44.57 6.88 32.40
CA VAL A 202 -45.33 5.87 31.64
C VAL A 202 -44.37 4.89 30.98
N TYR A 203 -44.55 3.61 31.28
CA TYR A 203 -43.74 2.53 30.74
C TYR A 203 -44.48 1.72 29.67
N PRO A 204 -43.76 1.17 28.69
CA PRO A 204 -44.31 0.15 27.82
C PRO A 204 -44.56 -1.16 28.59
N PRO A 205 -45.48 -2.03 28.14
CA PRO A 205 -45.74 -3.32 28.79
C PRO A 205 -44.54 -4.28 28.70
N LYS A 206 -43.63 -4.04 27.75
CA LYS A 206 -42.37 -4.76 27.57
C LYS A 206 -41.29 -3.78 27.08
N ALA A 207 -40.18 -3.74 27.79
CA ALA A 207 -38.93 -3.12 27.36
C ALA A 207 -37.76 -3.83 28.03
N TRP A 208 -36.58 -3.72 27.43
CA TRP A 208 -35.32 -4.15 28.04
C TRP A 208 -34.83 -3.09 29.01
N LEU A 209 -34.17 -3.50 30.09
CA LEU A 209 -33.31 -2.61 30.86
C LEU A 209 -31.87 -2.93 30.46
N GLU A 210 -31.23 -2.00 29.76
CA GLU A 210 -29.93 -2.23 29.14
C GLU A 210 -28.94 -1.14 29.47
N ILE A 211 -27.67 -1.53 29.60
CA ILE A 211 -26.53 -0.64 29.83
C ILE A 211 -25.61 -0.70 28.62
N GLY A 212 -25.23 0.46 28.10
CA GLY A 212 -24.35 0.59 26.94
C GLY A 212 -25.02 0.40 25.59
N ALA A 213 -26.36 0.39 25.53
CA ALA A 213 -27.12 0.40 24.29
C ALA A 213 -28.42 1.19 24.41
N TYR A 214 -28.84 1.78 23.29
CA TYR A 214 -30.21 2.20 23.03
C TYR A 214 -30.93 1.01 22.42
N HIS A 215 -32.09 0.62 22.94
CA HIS A 215 -32.81 -0.57 22.49
C HIS A 215 -34.31 -0.42 22.68
N ASP A 216 -35.03 -0.51 21.58
CA ASP A 216 -36.49 -0.65 21.49
C ASP A 216 -36.84 -1.85 20.59
N ASP A 217 -38.07 -1.94 20.06
CA ASP A 217 -38.51 -3.14 19.34
C ASP A 217 -37.86 -3.32 17.95
N ASP A 218 -37.41 -2.25 17.28
CA ASP A 218 -36.82 -2.33 15.94
C ASP A 218 -35.44 -1.64 15.78
N GLU A 219 -34.94 -0.95 16.80
CA GLU A 219 -33.63 -0.31 16.82
C GLU A 219 -32.73 -0.82 17.97
N LEU A 220 -31.43 -0.97 17.66
CA LEU A 220 -30.41 -1.36 18.63
C LEU A 220 -29.09 -0.63 18.35
N PHE A 221 -28.91 0.53 19.00
CA PHE A 221 -27.70 1.33 18.87
C PHE A 221 -26.78 1.17 20.09
N MET A 222 -25.73 0.37 19.90
CA MET A 222 -24.75 0.08 20.94
C MET A 222 -23.68 1.16 21.02
N MET A 223 -23.33 1.58 22.24
CA MET A 223 -22.29 2.59 22.42
C MET A 223 -20.89 2.04 22.15
N SER A 224 -19.99 2.92 21.71
CA SER A 224 -18.55 2.66 21.64
C SER A 224 -17.85 3.60 22.60
N GLY A 225 -17.36 3.07 23.72
CA GLY A 225 -16.86 3.88 24.83
C GLY A 225 -16.56 3.05 26.08
N CYS A 226 -16.48 3.72 27.22
CA CYS A 226 -16.23 3.11 28.52
C CYS A 226 -17.22 3.56 29.59
N LEU A 227 -17.54 2.66 30.53
CA LEU A 227 -18.35 2.94 31.71
C LEU A 227 -17.60 2.50 32.96
N HIS A 228 -17.55 3.38 33.95
CA HIS A 228 -17.02 3.05 35.28
C HIS A 228 -18.12 2.58 36.21
N GLU A 229 -19.25 3.29 36.21
CA GLU A 229 -20.33 3.10 37.17
C GLU A 229 -21.64 3.62 36.58
N VAL A 230 -22.74 2.92 36.88
CA VAL A 230 -24.11 3.33 36.54
C VAL A 230 -25.03 3.10 37.75
N ARG A 231 -25.90 4.07 38.06
CA ARG A 231 -26.86 4.04 39.17
C ARG A 231 -28.24 4.49 38.72
N MET A 232 -29.26 3.85 39.27
CA MET A 232 -30.67 4.16 39.07
C MET A 232 -31.37 4.28 40.42
N LEU A 233 -32.06 5.39 40.67
CA LEU A 233 -32.76 5.70 41.92
C LEU A 233 -34.23 6.03 41.64
N ASP A 234 -35.13 5.74 42.58
CA ASP A 234 -36.56 6.10 42.54
C ASP A 234 -36.89 7.46 43.18
N GLN A 235 -35.89 8.33 43.24
CA GLN A 235 -36.00 9.68 43.78
C GLN A 235 -35.18 10.67 42.95
N ALA A 236 -35.58 11.94 42.97
CA ALA A 236 -34.82 13.04 42.38
C ALA A 236 -33.74 13.54 43.34
N LEU A 237 -32.48 13.56 42.90
CA LEU A 237 -31.40 14.17 43.66
C LEU A 237 -31.42 15.71 43.54
N SER A 238 -31.01 16.40 44.60
CA SER A 238 -30.83 17.86 44.53
C SER A 238 -29.58 18.21 43.71
N PRO A 239 -29.54 19.39 43.05
CA PRO A 239 -28.35 19.88 42.34
C PRO A 239 -27.07 19.87 43.19
N GLU A 240 -27.17 20.19 44.49
CA GLU A 240 -26.04 20.20 45.43
C GLU A 240 -25.50 18.79 45.66
N LYS A 241 -26.40 17.78 45.74
CA LYS A 241 -25.99 16.38 45.88
C LYS A 241 -25.30 15.88 44.62
N VAL A 242 -25.82 16.21 43.44
CA VAL A 242 -25.17 15.86 42.15
C VAL A 242 -23.77 16.47 42.06
N LYS A 243 -23.63 17.76 42.40
CA LYS A 243 -22.33 18.44 42.45
C LYS A 243 -21.38 17.83 43.48
N SER A 244 -21.88 17.39 44.63
CA SER A 244 -21.08 16.71 45.65
C SER A 244 -20.57 15.35 45.15
N LEU A 245 -21.42 14.55 44.49
CA LEU A 245 -21.06 13.26 43.90
C LEU A 245 -19.99 13.40 42.80
N TYR A 246 -20.13 14.40 41.93
CA TYR A 246 -19.11 14.75 40.94
C TYR A 246 -17.75 15.05 41.60
N ASN A 247 -17.73 15.98 42.55
CA ASN A 247 -16.49 16.42 43.19
C ASN A 247 -15.80 15.32 43.99
N ALA A 248 -16.55 14.35 44.51
CA ALA A 248 -15.99 13.23 45.26
C ALA A 248 -15.19 12.26 44.37
N LYS A 249 -15.49 12.18 43.06
CA LYS A 249 -14.90 11.18 42.16
C LYS A 249 -14.08 11.76 41.00
N LYS A 250 -14.21 13.06 40.68
CA LYS A 250 -13.55 13.67 39.50
C LYS A 250 -12.03 13.43 39.41
N SER A 251 -11.32 13.36 40.54
CA SER A 251 -9.87 13.13 40.55
C SER A 251 -9.46 11.69 40.23
N LEU A 252 -10.41 10.75 40.14
CA LEU A 252 -10.15 9.37 39.74
C LEU A 252 -10.01 9.20 38.23
N PHE A 253 -10.47 10.18 37.45
CA PHE A 253 -10.56 10.09 35.99
C PHE A 253 -9.47 10.94 35.33
N PRO A 254 -8.70 10.38 34.38
CA PRO A 254 -7.66 11.13 33.68
C PRO A 254 -8.24 12.19 32.76
N GLU A 255 -7.49 13.28 32.54
CA GLU A 255 -7.77 14.22 31.45
C GLU A 255 -7.67 13.50 30.09
N PRO A 256 -8.47 13.90 29.09
CA PRO A 256 -8.41 13.31 27.76
C PRO A 256 -6.99 13.46 27.18
N GLU A 257 -6.45 12.39 26.61
CA GLU A 257 -5.24 12.51 25.78
C GLU A 257 -5.54 13.51 24.66
N LYS A 258 -4.74 14.58 24.57
CA LYS A 258 -4.89 15.55 23.48
C LYS A 258 -4.84 14.80 22.15
N PRO A 259 -5.76 15.10 21.22
CA PRO A 259 -5.73 14.50 19.90
C PRO A 259 -4.34 14.67 19.29
N VAL A 260 -3.81 13.59 18.74
CA VAL A 260 -2.57 13.63 18.01
C VAL A 260 -2.75 14.56 16.82
N GLU A 261 -1.97 15.63 16.76
CA GLU A 261 -1.92 16.46 15.56
C GLU A 261 -1.09 15.69 14.52
N PRO A 262 -1.65 15.39 13.34
CA PRO A 262 -0.93 14.63 12.33
C PRO A 262 0.20 15.49 11.75
N LEU A 263 1.44 15.04 11.94
CA LEU A 263 2.58 15.65 11.27
C LEU A 263 2.58 15.23 9.80
N ALA A 264 2.40 16.20 8.92
CA ALA A 264 2.48 16.03 7.48
C ALA A 264 3.92 15.80 7.02
N ILE A 265 4.20 14.67 6.38
CA ILE A 265 5.48 14.46 5.70
C ILE A 265 5.38 14.98 4.28
N ALA A 266 6.28 15.89 3.89
CA ALA A 266 6.31 16.46 2.54
C ALA A 266 6.96 15.50 1.55
N TYR A 267 8.09 14.88 1.95
CA TYR A 267 8.83 13.90 1.14
C TYR A 267 9.35 12.75 2.00
N GLY A 268 9.19 11.52 1.53
CA GLY A 268 9.49 10.31 2.30
C GLY A 268 8.36 9.92 3.28
N PRO A 269 8.69 9.34 4.46
CA PRO A 269 10.03 8.91 4.85
C PRO A 269 10.53 7.76 3.99
N PHE A 270 11.84 7.61 3.89
CA PHE A 270 12.50 6.46 3.29
C PHE A 270 13.38 5.78 4.33
N VAL A 271 13.44 4.45 4.29
CA VAL A 271 14.44 3.69 5.04
C VAL A 271 15.36 3.00 4.05
N ASP A 272 16.62 3.43 4.01
CA ASP A 272 17.62 2.97 3.06
C ASP A 272 18.71 2.16 3.76
N TRP A 273 19.06 1.01 3.19
CA TRP A 273 20.11 0.15 3.71
C TRP A 273 21.52 0.72 3.48
N ILE A 274 22.27 0.90 4.56
CA ILE A 274 23.72 1.18 4.52
C ILE A 274 24.47 -0.15 4.50
N ASP A 275 24.14 -1.05 5.42
CA ASP A 275 24.61 -2.43 5.49
C ASP A 275 23.60 -3.30 6.25
N ARG A 276 23.95 -4.56 6.54
CA ARG A 276 23.03 -5.53 7.16
C ARG A 276 22.54 -5.10 8.56
N THR A 277 23.31 -4.28 9.25
CA THR A 277 23.06 -3.86 10.64
C THR A 277 22.69 -2.39 10.77
N THR A 278 22.74 -1.64 9.66
CA THR A 278 22.61 -0.17 9.67
C THR A 278 21.72 0.31 8.55
N ALA A 279 20.80 1.21 8.86
CA ALA A 279 19.95 1.89 7.89
C ALA A 279 19.86 3.39 8.19
N SER A 280 19.57 4.19 7.16
CA SER A 280 19.24 5.60 7.31
C SER A 280 17.75 5.84 7.13
N ILE A 281 17.16 6.70 7.94
CA ILE A 281 15.80 7.21 7.75
C ILE A 281 15.89 8.65 7.27
N THR A 282 15.33 8.93 6.09
CA THR A 282 15.35 10.27 5.46
C THR A 282 13.93 10.77 5.24
N TRP A 283 13.63 12.01 5.60
CA TRP A 283 12.33 12.64 5.37
C TRP A 283 12.46 14.17 5.23
N GLU A 284 11.41 14.80 4.71
CA GLU A 284 11.30 16.25 4.65
C GLU A 284 9.92 16.74 5.12
N LEU A 285 9.92 17.95 5.68
CA LEU A 285 8.74 18.66 6.17
C LEU A 285 8.62 20.03 5.50
N ASP A 286 7.42 20.61 5.50
CA ASP A 286 7.19 21.93 4.90
C ASP A 286 7.87 23.07 5.68
N GLN A 287 8.03 22.89 6.99
CA GLN A 287 8.62 23.88 7.89
C GLN A 287 9.92 23.34 8.51
N PRO A 288 10.95 24.19 8.70
CA PRO A 288 12.18 23.79 9.37
C PRO A 288 11.93 23.42 10.83
N ILE A 289 12.40 22.25 11.25
CA ILE A 289 12.35 21.79 12.65
C ILE A 289 13.66 21.11 13.04
N GLN A 290 13.78 20.68 14.30
CA GLN A 290 14.81 19.70 14.68
C GLN A 290 14.27 18.29 14.43
N GLY A 291 14.96 17.51 13.61
CA GLY A 291 14.48 16.20 13.19
C GLY A 291 14.55 15.17 14.31
N GLN A 292 13.42 14.55 14.66
CA GLN A 292 13.37 13.49 15.67
C GLN A 292 12.56 12.29 15.18
N VAL A 293 13.07 11.08 15.45
CA VAL A 293 12.38 9.82 15.18
C VAL A 293 12.34 9.00 16.46
N ARG A 294 11.14 8.61 16.90
CA ARG A 294 10.98 7.52 17.86
C ARG A 294 11.13 6.21 17.11
N TRP A 295 12.13 5.42 17.48
CA TRP A 295 12.43 4.10 16.92
C TRP A 295 12.16 3.03 17.96
N VAL A 296 11.36 2.03 17.62
CA VAL A 296 10.97 0.92 18.51
C VAL A 296 11.48 -0.38 17.93
N ALA A 297 12.34 -1.05 18.68
CA ALA A 297 12.90 -2.36 18.35
C ALA A 297 11.88 -3.49 18.51
N PRO A 298 12.12 -4.68 17.93
CA PRO A 298 11.26 -5.86 18.10
C PRO A 298 11.05 -6.25 19.57
N SER A 299 12.00 -5.93 20.45
CA SER A 299 11.89 -6.15 21.89
C SER A 299 10.92 -5.21 22.61
N GLY A 300 10.37 -4.21 21.91
CA GLY A 300 9.58 -3.11 22.48
C GLY A 300 10.43 -1.97 23.05
N HIS A 301 11.76 -2.11 23.08
CA HIS A 301 12.64 -1.02 23.51
C HIS A 301 12.58 0.15 22.52
N SER A 302 12.32 1.35 23.05
CA SER A 302 12.14 2.57 22.27
C SER A 302 13.25 3.57 22.54
N ASN A 303 13.83 4.13 21.48
CA ASN A 303 14.85 5.18 21.52
C ASN A 303 14.45 6.37 20.65
N ILE A 304 14.95 7.56 20.98
CA ILE A 304 14.77 8.77 20.15
C ILE A 304 16.07 9.03 19.40
N LEU A 305 16.01 8.97 18.08
CA LEU A 305 17.08 9.36 17.17
C LEU A 305 16.88 10.82 16.78
N LYS A 306 17.98 11.59 16.73
CA LYS A 306 17.92 13.04 16.48
C LYS A 306 18.86 13.44 15.36
N ASP A 307 18.38 14.36 14.52
CA ASP A 307 19.18 15.22 13.66
C ASP A 307 19.12 16.62 14.28
N ASN A 308 20.26 17.10 14.79
CA ASN A 308 20.32 18.34 15.56
C ASN A 308 20.27 19.62 14.70
N ASN A 309 20.19 19.48 13.37
CA ASN A 309 20.08 20.60 12.46
C ASN A 309 18.65 21.14 12.43
N LEU A 310 18.52 22.47 12.41
CA LEU A 310 17.25 23.14 12.11
C LEU A 310 17.10 23.21 10.58
N SER A 311 16.36 22.28 9.99
CA SER A 311 16.23 22.14 8.53
C SER A 311 14.86 21.57 8.17
N LYS A 312 14.52 21.59 6.88
CA LYS A 312 13.33 20.90 6.35
C LYS A 312 13.59 19.42 6.10
N ARG A 313 14.79 19.10 5.61
CA ARG A 313 15.26 17.74 5.34
C ARG A 313 16.06 17.23 6.52
N HIS A 314 15.81 15.98 6.88
CA HIS A 314 16.49 15.30 7.98
C HIS A 314 16.95 13.92 7.59
N THR A 315 18.00 13.47 8.26
CA THR A 315 18.49 12.09 8.17
C THR A 315 18.96 11.61 9.53
N VAL A 316 18.49 10.44 9.96
CA VAL A 316 19.00 9.74 11.15
C VAL A 316 19.52 8.36 10.80
N ILE A 317 20.47 7.87 11.58
CA ILE A 317 21.07 6.54 11.40
C ILE A 317 20.55 5.61 12.50
N VAL A 318 20.00 4.48 12.07
CA VAL A 318 19.66 3.34 12.92
C VAL A 318 20.79 2.33 12.84
N LYS A 319 21.27 1.86 13.99
CA LYS A 319 22.32 0.84 14.12
C LYS A 319 21.77 -0.39 14.83
N ASP A 320 22.58 -1.44 14.86
CA ASP A 320 22.33 -2.68 15.60
C ASP A 320 21.01 -3.35 15.18
N LEU A 321 20.68 -3.25 13.88
CA LEU A 321 19.55 -3.97 13.31
C LEU A 321 19.81 -5.48 13.43
N ILE A 322 18.87 -6.18 14.07
CA ILE A 322 18.89 -7.63 14.13
C ILE A 322 18.35 -8.19 12.83
N ARG A 323 18.74 -9.41 12.50
CA ARG A 323 18.19 -10.15 11.37
C ARG A 323 16.72 -10.50 11.65
N GLU A 324 15.87 -10.32 10.63
CA GLU A 324 14.46 -10.74 10.66
C GLU A 324 13.65 -10.11 11.81
N GLY A 325 13.92 -8.84 12.09
CA GLY A 325 13.25 -8.04 13.11
C GLY A 325 12.23 -7.09 12.51
N GLU A 326 11.07 -7.00 13.15
CA GLU A 326 10.04 -6.01 12.84
C GLU A 326 10.17 -4.80 13.76
N TYR A 327 10.41 -3.65 13.17
CA TYR A 327 10.56 -2.36 13.85
C TYR A 327 9.37 -1.48 13.57
N SER A 328 9.11 -0.56 14.47
CA SER A 328 8.19 0.55 14.21
C SER A 328 8.82 1.89 14.50
N TYR A 329 8.41 2.92 13.78
CA TYR A 329 8.95 4.25 13.97
C TYR A 329 7.95 5.36 13.69
N GLN A 330 8.17 6.51 14.32
CA GLN A 330 7.30 7.66 14.23
C GLN A 330 8.15 8.94 14.21
N ILE A 331 7.90 9.82 13.25
CA ILE A 331 8.56 11.13 13.18
C ILE A 331 7.84 12.06 14.16
N LEU A 332 8.62 12.77 14.97
CA LEU A 332 8.11 13.67 15.98
C LEU A 332 8.30 15.12 15.52
N GLY A 333 7.29 15.95 15.77
CA GLY A 333 7.35 17.39 15.58
C GLY A 333 7.92 18.12 16.80
N ASN A 334 7.79 19.44 16.79
CA ASN A 334 8.31 20.31 17.85
C ASN A 334 7.53 20.20 19.17
N THR A 335 6.29 19.68 19.12
CA THR A 335 5.45 19.43 20.30
C THR A 335 5.22 17.93 20.45
N PRO A 336 5.04 17.41 21.68
CA PRO A 336 4.77 15.98 21.89
C PRO A 336 3.50 15.46 21.20
N SER A 337 2.53 16.33 20.92
CA SER A 337 1.27 16.01 20.25
C SER A 337 1.41 15.91 18.73
N LEU A 338 2.36 16.62 18.12
CA LEU A 338 2.58 16.64 16.67
C LEU A 338 3.48 15.48 16.27
N ARG A 339 2.92 14.46 15.62
CA ARG A 339 3.67 13.24 15.22
C ARG A 339 3.08 12.62 13.96
N SER A 340 3.93 11.95 13.18
CA SER A 340 3.48 11.24 11.98
C SER A 340 2.61 10.03 12.35
N LYS A 341 2.03 9.35 11.35
CA LYS A 341 1.53 7.98 11.58
C LYS A 341 2.67 7.04 11.98
N LEU A 342 2.32 5.89 12.56
CA LEU A 342 3.27 4.84 12.87
C LEU A 342 3.66 4.11 11.58
N TYR A 343 4.96 4.02 11.33
CA TYR A 343 5.54 3.28 10.21
C TYR A 343 6.12 1.96 10.70
N LYS A 344 6.23 0.99 9.79
CA LYS A 344 6.90 -0.30 10.03
C LYS A 344 8.15 -0.42 9.17
N PHE A 345 9.12 -1.18 9.66
CA PHE A 345 10.31 -1.56 8.91
C PHE A 345 10.68 -3.01 9.27
N ASP A 346 10.74 -3.89 8.27
CA ASP A 346 11.11 -5.30 8.46
C ASP A 346 12.53 -5.53 7.93
N SER A 347 13.45 -5.86 8.83
CA SER A 347 14.85 -6.10 8.48
C SER A 347 15.10 -7.44 7.77
N SER A 348 14.06 -8.26 7.59
CA SER A 348 14.10 -9.48 6.77
C SER A 348 14.37 -9.15 5.30
N PHE A 349 13.93 -7.99 4.81
CA PHE A 349 13.99 -7.63 3.39
C PHE A 349 15.35 -7.04 2.96
N TYR A 350 16.44 -7.47 3.59
CA TYR A 350 17.81 -7.21 3.17
C TYR A 350 18.28 -8.32 2.23
N TYR A 351 18.26 -8.06 0.92
CA TYR A 351 18.61 -9.04 -0.11
C TYR A 351 20.02 -8.88 -0.70
N ARG A 352 20.80 -7.91 -0.22
CA ARG A 352 22.20 -7.77 -0.68
C ARG A 352 23.03 -8.95 -0.22
N LEU A 353 23.95 -9.36 -1.08
CA LEU A 353 24.93 -10.41 -0.78
C LEU A 353 25.80 -10.02 0.44
N PRO A 354 26.31 -11.00 1.20
CA PRO A 354 27.14 -10.73 2.36
C PRO A 354 28.42 -9.96 1.98
N LYS A 355 28.84 -9.04 2.85
CA LYS A 355 30.20 -8.48 2.81
C LYS A 355 31.16 -9.54 3.34
N VAL A 356 32.32 -9.70 2.70
CA VAL A 356 33.32 -10.69 3.09
C VAL A 356 34.58 -9.98 3.57
N SER A 357 35.09 -10.39 4.73
CA SER A 357 36.35 -9.87 5.29
C SER A 357 37.52 -10.66 4.70
N LEU A 358 38.37 -9.99 3.91
CA LEU A 358 39.52 -10.61 3.24
C LEU A 358 40.75 -10.75 4.13
N ALA A 359 40.59 -10.63 5.45
CA ALA A 359 41.66 -10.45 6.43
C ALA A 359 42.71 -11.59 6.45
N SER A 360 42.41 -12.77 5.90
CA SER A 360 43.29 -13.95 5.87
C SER A 360 43.74 -14.37 4.46
N ALA A 361 43.35 -13.64 3.41
CA ALA A 361 43.68 -14.01 2.04
C ALA A 361 45.11 -13.60 1.67
N LYS A 362 45.85 -14.48 0.97
CA LYS A 362 47.08 -14.10 0.25
C LYS A 362 46.67 -13.28 -0.99
N VAL A 363 46.23 -12.05 -0.78
CA VAL A 363 46.02 -11.12 -1.89
C VAL A 363 47.40 -10.70 -2.37
N ASN A 364 47.68 -10.91 -3.64
CA ASN A 364 48.81 -10.27 -4.29
C ASN A 364 48.47 -8.76 -4.29
N GLU A 365 48.90 -8.02 -3.26
CA GLU A 365 48.62 -6.59 -3.06
C GLU A 365 49.35 -5.75 -4.11
N SER A 366 48.96 -5.88 -5.38
CA SER A 366 49.36 -4.94 -6.41
C SER A 366 48.22 -3.93 -6.59
N SER A 367 48.52 -2.66 -6.34
CA SER A 367 47.66 -1.51 -6.71
C SER A 367 47.16 -1.59 -8.16
N LYS A 368 47.90 -2.30 -9.02
CA LYS A 368 47.54 -2.61 -10.40
C LYS A 368 46.28 -3.48 -10.53
N LEU A 369 46.13 -4.55 -9.76
CA LEU A 369 44.95 -5.43 -9.83
C LEU A 369 43.68 -4.74 -9.34
N GLN A 370 43.80 -3.92 -8.28
CA GLN A 370 42.72 -3.06 -7.81
C GLN A 370 42.22 -2.11 -8.91
N SER A 371 43.15 -1.46 -9.61
CA SER A 371 42.83 -0.58 -10.74
C SER A 371 42.17 -1.33 -11.90
N VAL A 372 42.67 -2.53 -12.22
CA VAL A 372 42.09 -3.41 -13.25
C VAL A 372 40.65 -3.79 -12.90
N ALA A 373 40.39 -4.31 -11.70
CA ALA A 373 39.04 -4.66 -11.26
C ALA A 373 38.09 -3.46 -11.32
N LYS A 374 38.54 -2.29 -10.84
CA LYS A 374 37.76 -1.04 -10.89
C LYS A 374 37.38 -0.66 -12.32
N GLN A 375 38.34 -0.73 -13.25
CA GLN A 375 38.11 -0.43 -14.66
C GLN A 375 37.10 -1.41 -15.26
N MET A 376 37.27 -2.72 -15.06
CA MET A 376 36.37 -3.74 -15.60
C MET A 376 34.94 -3.56 -15.10
N LEU A 377 34.75 -3.32 -13.81
CA LEU A 377 33.45 -3.05 -13.21
C LEU A 377 32.82 -1.77 -13.79
N SER A 378 33.59 -0.69 -13.91
CA SER A 378 33.09 0.58 -14.48
C SER A 378 32.65 0.45 -15.95
N LEU A 379 33.32 -0.42 -16.72
CA LEU A 379 33.00 -0.67 -18.12
C LEU A 379 31.74 -1.52 -18.30
N SER A 380 31.36 -2.32 -17.31
CA SER A 380 30.20 -3.23 -17.37
C SER A 380 28.84 -2.56 -17.20
N LYS A 381 28.79 -1.31 -16.71
CA LYS A 381 27.56 -0.57 -16.33
C LYS A 381 26.64 -1.28 -15.30
N ALA A 382 27.01 -2.46 -14.82
CA ALA A 382 26.31 -3.22 -13.81
C ALA A 382 27.11 -3.25 -12.50
N ARG A 383 26.42 -3.30 -11.36
CA ARG A 383 27.04 -3.38 -10.03
C ARG A 383 26.70 -4.64 -9.25
N GLY A 384 25.69 -5.40 -9.70
CA GLY A 384 25.23 -6.63 -9.06
C GLY A 384 24.60 -7.58 -10.07
N GLY A 385 24.20 -8.76 -9.61
CA GLY A 385 23.79 -9.88 -10.45
C GLY A 385 24.87 -10.97 -10.50
N TYR A 386 25.02 -11.64 -11.63
CA TYR A 386 26.01 -12.71 -11.80
C TYR A 386 27.18 -12.28 -12.68
N CYS A 387 28.41 -12.60 -12.23
CA CYS A 387 29.63 -12.44 -13.01
C CYS A 387 30.26 -13.81 -13.31
N LEU A 388 30.47 -14.12 -14.58
CA LEU A 388 31.24 -15.30 -15.01
C LEU A 388 32.71 -14.91 -15.20
N VAL A 389 33.60 -15.68 -14.60
CA VAL A 389 35.05 -15.55 -14.78
C VAL A 389 35.54 -16.78 -15.54
N LEU A 390 36.02 -16.57 -16.76
CA LEU A 390 36.54 -17.63 -17.63
C LEU A 390 38.04 -17.82 -17.41
N GLY A 391 38.46 -19.05 -17.12
CA GLY A 391 39.87 -19.41 -16.96
C GLY A 391 40.53 -18.74 -15.75
N GLY A 392 40.84 -19.53 -14.74
CA GLY A 392 41.49 -19.09 -13.53
C GLY A 392 43.02 -19.22 -13.55
N VAL A 393 43.65 -18.56 -12.58
CA VAL A 393 45.09 -18.64 -12.26
C VAL A 393 45.30 -18.85 -10.76
N ASP A 394 44.69 -18.00 -9.95
CA ASP A 394 44.77 -18.04 -8.49
C ASP A 394 43.56 -17.44 -7.76
N GLY A 395 42.59 -16.87 -8.47
CA GLY A 395 41.39 -16.25 -7.89
C GLY A 395 41.59 -14.81 -7.41
N SER A 396 42.78 -14.21 -7.58
CA SER A 396 43.08 -12.85 -7.11
C SER A 396 42.21 -11.78 -7.78
N LEU A 397 41.79 -11.97 -9.03
CA LEU A 397 40.88 -11.02 -9.69
C LEU A 397 39.51 -11.02 -9.01
N ILE A 398 38.98 -12.20 -8.68
CA ILE A 398 37.71 -12.34 -7.98
C ILE A 398 37.78 -11.69 -6.60
N LEU A 399 38.83 -11.96 -5.83
CA LEU A 399 39.02 -11.37 -4.50
C LEU A 399 38.95 -9.84 -4.55
N GLU A 400 39.52 -9.23 -5.58
CA GLU A 400 39.51 -7.78 -5.74
C GLU A 400 38.16 -7.24 -6.24
N MET A 401 37.52 -7.93 -7.19
CA MET A 401 36.20 -7.52 -7.69
C MET A 401 35.09 -7.66 -6.64
N VAL A 402 35.17 -8.64 -5.73
CA VAL A 402 34.24 -8.80 -4.60
C VAL A 402 34.26 -7.59 -3.65
N LYS A 403 35.42 -6.92 -3.49
CA LYS A 403 35.52 -5.70 -2.65
C LYS A 403 34.76 -4.51 -3.24
N GLN A 404 34.58 -4.49 -4.55
CA GLN A 404 34.19 -3.32 -5.32
C GLN A 404 32.80 -3.46 -5.98
N SER A 405 32.12 -4.59 -5.78
CA SER A 405 30.84 -4.89 -6.43
C SER A 405 29.94 -5.81 -5.60
N ASP A 406 28.67 -5.89 -5.99
CA ASP A 406 27.65 -6.76 -5.43
C ASP A 406 27.38 -7.98 -6.35
N PHE A 407 28.34 -8.36 -7.20
CA PHE A 407 28.22 -9.55 -8.03
C PHE A 407 28.36 -10.83 -7.21
N GLN A 408 27.61 -11.86 -7.62
CA GLN A 408 27.91 -13.26 -7.33
C GLN A 408 28.84 -13.78 -8.44
N PHE A 409 30.00 -14.31 -8.05
CA PHE A 409 31.01 -14.77 -9.01
C PHE A 409 30.92 -16.27 -9.24
N ILE A 410 31.03 -16.67 -10.50
CA ILE A 410 31.21 -18.06 -10.90
C ILE A 410 32.46 -18.13 -11.74
N LEU A 411 33.48 -18.84 -11.28
CA LEU A 411 34.67 -19.13 -12.06
C LEU A 411 34.51 -20.50 -12.74
N LEU A 412 34.75 -20.55 -14.04
CA LEU A 412 34.76 -21.77 -14.82
C LEU A 412 36.21 -22.13 -15.19
N GLU A 413 36.66 -23.31 -14.77
CA GLU A 413 38.01 -23.81 -14.98
C GLU A 413 38.00 -25.24 -15.53
N GLU A 414 38.89 -25.55 -16.47
CA GLU A 414 39.05 -26.89 -17.05
C GLU A 414 40.06 -27.73 -16.28
N ASP A 415 41.10 -27.11 -15.71
CA ASP A 415 42.17 -27.81 -14.99
C ASP A 415 41.79 -28.05 -13.51
N PRO A 416 41.69 -29.32 -13.06
CA PRO A 416 41.27 -29.65 -11.70
C PRO A 416 42.25 -29.14 -10.63
N GLU A 417 43.54 -29.09 -10.91
CA GLU A 417 44.56 -28.61 -9.96
C GLU A 417 44.47 -27.09 -9.79
N VAL A 418 44.28 -26.37 -10.90
CA VAL A 418 44.05 -24.91 -10.87
C VAL A 418 42.74 -24.61 -10.13
N ALA A 419 41.67 -25.34 -10.42
CA ALA A 419 40.40 -25.18 -9.74
C ALA A 419 40.52 -25.42 -8.22
N HIS A 420 41.24 -26.48 -7.80
CA HIS A 420 41.48 -26.78 -6.40
C HIS A 420 42.27 -25.65 -5.70
N LYS A 421 43.34 -25.15 -6.34
CA LYS A 421 44.14 -24.03 -5.84
C LYS A 421 43.29 -22.77 -5.63
N ILE A 422 42.45 -22.42 -6.59
CA ILE A 422 41.57 -21.24 -6.51
C ILE A 422 40.55 -21.41 -5.39
N ARG A 423 39.90 -22.59 -5.30
CA ARG A 423 38.95 -22.89 -4.20
C ARG A 423 39.59 -22.67 -2.84
N LYS A 424 40.80 -23.22 -2.63
CA LYS A 424 41.55 -23.04 -1.37
C LYS A 424 41.85 -21.56 -1.08
N ASN A 425 42.22 -20.77 -2.09
CA ASN A 425 42.50 -19.35 -1.91
C ASN A 425 41.24 -18.54 -1.56
N LEU A 426 40.14 -18.77 -2.29
CA LEU A 426 38.84 -18.12 -2.03
C LEU A 426 38.26 -18.54 -0.66
N ASP A 427 38.44 -19.80 -0.27
CA ASP A 427 37.99 -20.33 1.02
C ASP A 427 38.80 -19.74 2.18
N SER A 428 40.12 -19.66 2.04
CA SER A 428 41.00 -18.98 3.00
C SER A 428 40.63 -17.48 3.17
N ALA A 429 39.95 -16.90 2.19
CA ALA A 429 39.45 -15.53 2.20
C ALA A 429 38.00 -15.40 2.71
N GLY A 430 37.31 -16.51 3.02
CA GLY A 430 35.88 -16.55 3.36
C GLY A 430 34.93 -16.25 2.19
N VAL A 431 35.44 -16.20 0.96
CA VAL A 431 34.70 -15.80 -0.25
C VAL A 431 34.03 -17.00 -0.93
N TYR A 432 34.66 -18.18 -0.86
CA TYR A 432 34.13 -19.39 -1.48
C TYR A 432 32.79 -19.81 -0.85
N GLY A 433 31.79 -20.10 -1.67
CA GLY A 433 30.43 -20.43 -1.24
C GLY A 433 29.57 -19.21 -0.83
N ALA A 434 30.18 -18.13 -0.33
CA ALA A 434 29.47 -16.92 0.09
C ALA A 434 29.27 -15.89 -1.05
N ARG A 435 30.32 -15.66 -1.86
CA ARG A 435 30.35 -14.66 -2.95
C ARG A 435 30.94 -15.17 -4.25
N ALA A 436 31.66 -16.29 -4.21
CA ALA A 436 32.23 -16.91 -5.39
C ALA A 436 32.11 -18.43 -5.34
N THR A 437 31.92 -19.06 -6.50
CA THR A 437 32.00 -20.52 -6.68
C THR A 437 32.92 -20.84 -7.85
N VAL A 438 33.63 -21.98 -7.77
CA VAL A 438 34.53 -22.48 -8.81
C VAL A 438 33.94 -23.78 -9.35
N LYS A 439 33.60 -23.81 -10.62
CA LYS A 439 33.05 -24.98 -11.33
C LYS A 439 34.12 -25.55 -12.26
N LEU A 440 34.31 -26.87 -12.18
CA LEU A 440 35.16 -27.61 -13.10
C LEU A 440 34.34 -27.90 -14.37
N GLY A 441 34.90 -27.64 -15.54
CA GLY A 441 34.28 -27.94 -16.83
C GLY A 441 34.48 -26.82 -17.86
N SER A 442 33.77 -26.94 -18.98
CA SER A 442 33.83 -26.01 -20.11
C SER A 442 32.43 -25.49 -20.52
N LEU A 443 32.37 -24.38 -21.25
CA LEU A 443 31.07 -23.84 -21.73
C LEU A 443 30.39 -24.75 -22.76
N ARG A 444 31.15 -25.66 -23.38
CA ARG A 444 30.67 -26.67 -24.34
C ARG A 444 29.74 -27.69 -23.69
N GLU A 445 29.91 -27.93 -22.40
CA GLU A 445 29.05 -28.82 -21.61
C GLU A 445 27.70 -28.19 -21.25
N ARG A 446 27.47 -26.91 -21.62
CA ARG A 446 26.22 -26.17 -21.36
C ARG A 446 25.78 -26.21 -19.90
N VAL A 447 26.74 -26.09 -18.98
CA VAL A 447 26.53 -26.17 -17.52
C VAL A 447 25.73 -25.02 -16.91
N PHE A 448 25.42 -23.98 -17.68
CA PHE A 448 24.62 -22.82 -17.28
C PHE A 448 23.47 -22.62 -18.27
N GLY A 449 22.34 -22.07 -17.81
CA GLY A 449 21.30 -21.60 -18.73
C GLY A 449 21.77 -20.34 -19.49
N PRO A 450 21.21 -20.06 -20.69
CA PRO A 450 21.59 -18.87 -21.46
C PRO A 450 21.19 -17.58 -20.75
N MET A 451 21.70 -16.41 -21.17
CA MET A 451 21.20 -15.11 -20.68
C MET A 451 21.28 -14.86 -19.17
N MET A 452 22.20 -15.52 -18.47
CA MET A 452 22.29 -15.45 -17.00
C MET A 452 23.19 -14.33 -16.48
N PHE A 453 24.30 -14.04 -17.17
CA PHE A 453 25.39 -13.25 -16.59
C PHE A 453 25.33 -11.79 -17.00
N ASN A 454 25.38 -10.91 -16.01
CA ASN A 454 25.44 -9.46 -16.22
C ASN A 454 26.85 -9.00 -16.63
N LEU A 455 27.88 -9.77 -16.25
CA LEU A 455 29.28 -9.49 -16.59
C LEU A 455 30.03 -10.79 -16.89
N ILE A 456 30.77 -10.84 -17.98
CA ILE A 456 31.72 -11.92 -18.27
C ILE A 456 33.12 -11.34 -18.43
N VAL A 457 34.08 -11.92 -17.73
CA VAL A 457 35.49 -11.51 -17.68
C VAL A 457 36.40 -12.74 -17.75
N SER A 458 37.72 -12.54 -17.89
CA SER A 458 38.69 -13.63 -17.89
C SER A 458 39.88 -13.30 -17.00
N GLU A 459 40.09 -14.10 -15.95
CA GLU A 459 41.23 -13.92 -15.04
C GLU A 459 42.54 -14.30 -15.74
N ARG A 460 42.53 -15.40 -16.51
CA ARG A 460 43.70 -15.86 -17.26
C ARG A 460 44.10 -14.90 -18.39
N ASP A 461 43.15 -14.20 -18.99
CA ASP A 461 43.45 -13.11 -19.93
C ASP A 461 44.20 -11.97 -19.22
N VAL A 462 43.69 -11.53 -18.06
CA VAL A 462 44.27 -10.42 -17.30
C VAL A 462 45.65 -10.76 -16.72
N LEU A 463 45.82 -11.95 -16.15
CA LEU A 463 47.02 -12.32 -15.38
C LEU A 463 48.07 -13.06 -16.20
N ALA A 464 47.64 -13.87 -17.18
CA ALA A 464 48.53 -14.68 -18.01
C ALA A 464 48.50 -14.28 -19.51
N GLY A 465 47.72 -13.25 -19.87
CA GLY A 465 47.61 -12.75 -21.24
C GLY A 465 47.01 -13.77 -22.22
N THR A 466 46.29 -14.77 -21.72
CA THR A 466 45.76 -15.88 -22.54
C THR A 466 44.25 -15.78 -22.64
N ILE A 467 43.76 -15.60 -23.87
CA ILE A 467 42.33 -15.52 -24.17
C ILE A 467 41.63 -16.89 -23.97
N PRO A 468 40.33 -16.90 -23.63
CA PRO A 468 39.56 -18.14 -23.52
C PRO A 468 39.53 -18.96 -24.81
N LYS A 469 39.46 -20.30 -24.66
CA LYS A 469 39.38 -21.24 -25.79
C LYS A 469 38.01 -21.25 -26.47
N ASP A 470 36.96 -20.95 -25.71
CA ASP A 470 35.60 -20.93 -26.24
C ASP A 470 35.41 -19.74 -27.22
N PRO A 471 34.71 -19.92 -28.34
CA PRO A 471 34.48 -18.83 -29.31
C PRO A 471 33.68 -17.66 -28.71
N ALA A 472 33.94 -16.43 -29.15
CA ALA A 472 33.23 -15.27 -28.60
C ALA A 472 31.69 -15.34 -28.71
N PRO A 473 31.07 -15.83 -29.81
CA PRO A 473 29.61 -16.01 -29.88
C PRO A 473 29.07 -17.01 -28.84
N GLU A 474 29.85 -18.06 -28.55
CA GLU A 474 29.55 -19.10 -27.54
C GLU A 474 29.56 -18.53 -26.12
N VAL A 475 30.41 -17.53 -25.86
CA VAL A 475 30.44 -16.81 -24.59
C VAL A 475 29.32 -15.77 -24.54
N PHE A 476 29.12 -15.04 -25.64
CA PHE A 476 28.17 -13.93 -25.73
C PHE A 476 26.71 -14.36 -25.47
N ARG A 477 26.32 -15.59 -25.85
CA ARG A 477 24.97 -16.15 -25.59
C ARG A 477 24.62 -16.26 -24.10
N TYR A 478 25.60 -16.26 -23.20
CA TYR A 478 25.37 -16.32 -21.76
C TYR A 478 25.14 -14.96 -21.10
N LEU A 479 25.41 -13.84 -21.79
CA LEU A 479 25.16 -12.51 -21.25
C LEU A 479 23.67 -12.24 -21.12
N ALA A 480 23.24 -11.65 -20.01
CA ALA A 480 21.90 -11.11 -19.86
C ALA A 480 21.65 -10.03 -20.96
N PRO A 481 20.52 -10.09 -21.68
CA PRO A 481 20.16 -9.06 -22.64
C PRO A 481 19.93 -7.70 -21.96
N ALA A 482 19.86 -6.65 -22.78
CA ALA A 482 19.67 -5.27 -22.31
C ALA A 482 20.78 -4.77 -21.35
N GLY A 483 22.04 -5.02 -21.72
CA GLY A 483 23.20 -4.37 -21.07
C GLY A 483 24.19 -5.30 -20.38
N GLY A 484 24.03 -6.63 -20.44
CA GLY A 484 25.08 -7.55 -19.99
C GLY A 484 26.37 -7.32 -20.80
N ALA A 485 27.53 -7.30 -20.12
CA ALA A 485 28.79 -6.90 -20.74
C ALA A 485 29.87 -7.99 -20.72
N LEU A 486 30.60 -8.12 -21.83
CA LEU A 486 31.83 -8.88 -21.96
C LEU A 486 33.02 -7.92 -21.93
N VAL A 487 33.92 -8.06 -20.95
CA VAL A 487 35.05 -7.13 -20.74
C VAL A 487 36.37 -7.88 -20.62
N PHE A 488 37.17 -7.86 -21.69
CA PHE A 488 38.50 -8.50 -21.73
C PHE A 488 39.62 -7.46 -21.89
N SER A 489 40.79 -7.79 -21.38
CA SER A 489 42.00 -6.97 -21.55
C SER A 489 42.59 -7.18 -22.95
N LYS A 490 43.70 -6.48 -23.24
CA LYS A 490 44.46 -6.71 -24.48
C LYS A 490 45.19 -8.06 -24.57
N GLY A 491 45.16 -8.88 -23.52
CA GLY A 491 45.90 -10.13 -23.44
C GLY A 491 47.40 -9.95 -23.70
N LYS A 492 48.07 -10.98 -24.25
CA LYS A 492 49.44 -10.87 -24.77
C LYS A 492 49.53 -9.95 -25.99
N GLU A 493 48.54 -10.03 -26.88
CA GLU A 493 48.49 -9.25 -28.13
C GLU A 493 47.06 -8.79 -28.43
N ALA A 494 46.88 -7.48 -28.55
CA ALA A 494 45.56 -6.89 -28.82
C ALA A 494 44.92 -7.40 -30.13
N LEU A 495 45.73 -7.79 -31.13
CA LEU A 495 45.24 -8.32 -32.39
C LEU A 495 44.59 -9.70 -32.21
N LEU A 496 45.11 -10.55 -31.31
CA LEU A 496 44.52 -11.86 -31.01
C LEU A 496 43.17 -11.70 -30.31
N THR A 497 43.08 -10.81 -29.31
CA THR A 497 41.80 -10.50 -28.66
C THR A 497 40.80 -9.92 -29.65
N LYS A 498 41.22 -8.99 -30.51
CA LYS A 498 40.37 -8.44 -31.58
C LYS A 498 39.82 -9.54 -32.50
N LYS A 499 40.68 -10.47 -32.95
CA LYS A 499 40.27 -11.61 -33.76
C LYS A 499 39.28 -12.52 -33.03
N TRP A 500 39.47 -12.72 -31.72
CA TRP A 500 38.58 -13.53 -30.91
C TRP A 500 37.17 -12.93 -30.80
N PHE A 501 37.04 -11.62 -30.54
CA PHE A 501 35.74 -10.92 -30.54
C PHE A 501 35.04 -11.00 -31.90
N GLY A 502 35.81 -11.07 -32.99
CA GLY A 502 35.29 -11.29 -34.34
C GLY A 502 34.31 -10.20 -34.76
N ASN A 503 33.06 -10.61 -35.01
CA ASN A 503 31.99 -9.73 -35.52
C ASN A 503 31.10 -9.15 -34.42
N LEU A 504 31.41 -9.37 -33.13
CA LEU A 504 30.67 -8.74 -32.05
C LEU A 504 30.85 -7.22 -32.11
N ASP A 505 29.77 -6.48 -31.87
CA ASP A 505 29.84 -5.03 -31.72
C ASP A 505 30.70 -4.70 -30.48
N THR A 506 31.92 -4.23 -30.72
CA THR A 506 32.98 -4.16 -29.72
C THR A 506 33.55 -2.75 -29.66
N ARG A 507 33.45 -2.14 -28.49
CA ARG A 507 34.07 -0.87 -28.15
C ARG A 507 35.51 -1.13 -27.68
N TYR A 508 36.45 -0.35 -28.21
CA TYR A 508 37.87 -0.42 -27.86
C TYR A 508 38.23 0.74 -26.94
N ILE A 509 38.53 0.44 -25.68
CA ILE A 509 38.97 1.46 -24.73
C ILE A 509 40.48 1.63 -24.86
N ARG A 510 40.91 2.87 -25.02
CA ARG A 510 42.31 3.22 -25.24
C ARG A 510 42.89 3.98 -24.06
N ASN A 511 44.18 3.79 -23.79
CA ASN A 511 44.92 4.59 -22.81
C ASN A 511 45.35 5.95 -23.41
N GLU A 512 46.02 6.77 -22.61
CA GLU A 512 46.56 8.08 -23.02
C GLU A 512 47.55 8.01 -24.20
N LYS A 513 48.19 6.85 -24.40
CA LYS A 513 49.09 6.58 -25.53
C LYS A 513 48.35 6.07 -26.77
N ASN A 514 47.01 6.14 -26.77
CA ASN A 514 46.13 5.66 -27.83
C ASN A 514 46.23 4.14 -28.10
N GLU A 515 46.73 3.36 -27.14
CA GLU A 515 46.81 1.90 -27.22
C GLU A 515 45.53 1.27 -26.69
N THR A 516 45.01 0.24 -27.36
CA THR A 516 43.83 -0.50 -26.87
C THR A 516 44.20 -1.30 -25.62
N VAL A 517 43.47 -1.07 -24.54
CA VAL A 517 43.64 -1.73 -23.24
C VAL A 517 42.46 -2.62 -22.87
N TRP A 518 41.25 -2.29 -23.32
CA TRP A 518 40.05 -3.08 -23.09
C TRP A 518 39.22 -3.28 -24.35
N PHE A 519 38.58 -4.44 -24.42
CA PHE A 519 37.59 -4.83 -25.40
C PHE A 519 36.27 -5.03 -24.67
N VAL A 520 35.25 -4.28 -25.06
CA VAL A 520 33.93 -4.28 -24.40
C VAL A 520 32.84 -4.52 -25.42
N SER A 521 32.06 -5.58 -25.23
CA SER A 521 30.85 -5.83 -26.02
C SER A 521 29.65 -5.93 -25.08
N GLU A 522 28.58 -5.20 -25.38
CA GLU A 522 27.34 -5.20 -24.60
C GLU A 522 26.26 -5.97 -25.36
N ARG A 523 25.51 -6.83 -24.66
CA ARG A 523 24.40 -7.54 -25.28
C ARG A 523 23.19 -6.61 -25.41
N PRO A 524 22.69 -6.36 -26.64
CA PRO A 524 21.50 -5.55 -26.84
C PRO A 524 20.25 -6.27 -26.33
N ARG A 525 19.09 -5.61 -26.43
CA ARG A 525 17.80 -6.29 -26.28
C ARG A 525 17.66 -7.42 -27.29
N LEU A 526 16.85 -8.41 -26.93
CA LEU A 526 16.47 -9.44 -27.89
C LEU A 526 15.61 -8.78 -28.98
N LYS A 527 15.91 -9.08 -30.24
CA LYS A 527 15.08 -8.60 -31.34
C LYS A 527 13.68 -9.22 -31.20
N GLY A 528 12.65 -8.39 -31.19
CA GLY A 528 11.26 -8.82 -31.01
C GLY A 528 10.80 -8.89 -29.54
N SER A 529 11.65 -8.61 -28.55
CA SER A 529 11.18 -8.49 -27.17
C SER A 529 10.43 -7.17 -26.94
N GLY A 530 9.30 -7.23 -26.22
CA GLY A 530 8.52 -6.08 -25.77
C GLY A 530 8.84 -5.71 -24.32
N ASP A 531 8.33 -4.58 -23.85
CA ASP A 531 8.43 -4.15 -22.45
C ASP A 531 7.03 -4.02 -21.84
N TRP A 532 6.92 -4.18 -20.52
CA TRP A 532 5.70 -3.95 -19.74
C TRP A 532 5.91 -2.69 -18.88
N THR A 533 5.74 -1.53 -19.50
CA THR A 533 6.14 -0.22 -18.94
C THR A 533 5.08 0.43 -18.06
N HIS A 534 3.81 0.10 -18.29
CA HIS A 534 2.64 0.71 -17.63
C HIS A 534 1.73 -0.35 -17.00
N GLN A 535 0.74 0.10 -16.23
CA GLN A 535 -0.23 -0.76 -15.53
C GLN A 535 -0.81 -1.86 -16.42
N TYR A 536 -1.18 -1.54 -17.66
CA TYR A 536 -1.78 -2.46 -18.62
C TYR A 536 -0.86 -2.67 -19.83
N GLY A 537 0.43 -2.90 -19.59
CA GLY A 537 1.43 -3.23 -20.61
C GLY A 537 2.14 -2.01 -21.18
N ASN A 538 1.39 -1.08 -21.72
CA ASN A 538 1.89 0.12 -22.37
C ASN A 538 0.96 1.32 -22.09
N ALA A 539 1.34 2.51 -22.57
CA ALA A 539 0.55 3.72 -22.37
C ALA A 539 -0.80 3.70 -23.11
N GLN A 540 -1.00 2.77 -24.05
CA GLN A 540 -2.24 2.57 -24.80
C GLN A 540 -3.27 1.71 -24.05
N ASN A 541 -2.87 1.18 -22.88
CA ASN A 541 -3.66 0.30 -22.03
C ASN A 541 -4.11 -1.00 -22.71
N THR A 542 -3.33 -1.59 -23.62
CA THR A 542 -3.80 -2.78 -24.38
C THR A 542 -3.77 -4.10 -23.58
N SER A 543 -3.14 -4.11 -22.40
CA SER A 543 -2.78 -5.34 -21.67
C SER A 543 -1.96 -6.34 -22.49
N CYS A 544 -1.25 -5.82 -23.51
CA CYS A 544 -0.34 -6.56 -24.37
C CYS A 544 1.01 -5.83 -24.42
N SER A 545 2.12 -6.57 -24.33
CA SER A 545 3.47 -5.99 -24.49
C SER A 545 4.00 -6.03 -25.92
N ASP A 546 3.25 -6.64 -26.84
CA ASP A 546 3.63 -6.93 -28.22
C ASP A 546 4.92 -7.76 -28.35
N ASP A 547 5.34 -8.43 -27.27
CA ASP A 547 6.50 -9.31 -27.29
C ASP A 547 6.29 -10.48 -28.26
N GLU A 548 7.17 -10.61 -29.24
CA GLU A 548 7.09 -11.61 -30.30
C GLU A 548 7.72 -12.96 -29.89
N LEU A 549 8.49 -12.96 -28.80
CA LEU A 549 9.31 -14.09 -28.36
C LEU A 549 8.61 -14.92 -27.30
N VAL A 550 7.77 -14.31 -26.45
CA VAL A 550 7.03 -15.01 -25.40
C VAL A 550 5.89 -15.85 -26.00
N LYS A 551 6.21 -17.05 -26.46
CA LYS A 551 5.27 -18.02 -27.04
C LYS A 551 5.76 -19.46 -26.96
N GLY A 552 4.86 -20.40 -27.22
CA GLY A 552 5.17 -21.82 -27.27
C GLY A 552 5.49 -22.42 -25.89
N ALA A 553 6.28 -23.49 -25.87
CA ALA A 553 6.67 -24.14 -24.62
C ALA A 553 7.58 -23.24 -23.78
N MET A 554 7.31 -23.15 -22.47
CA MET A 554 8.09 -22.35 -21.53
C MET A 554 8.86 -23.25 -20.55
N GLY A 555 10.03 -22.80 -20.12
CA GLY A 555 10.86 -23.41 -19.06
C GLY A 555 11.09 -22.44 -17.91
N VAL A 556 11.22 -22.96 -16.68
CA VAL A 556 11.58 -22.12 -15.53
C VAL A 556 13.02 -21.64 -15.70
N LYS A 557 13.21 -20.32 -15.74
CA LYS A 557 14.52 -19.68 -15.89
C LYS A 557 15.15 -19.36 -14.55
N TRP A 558 14.35 -18.81 -13.64
CA TRP A 558 14.73 -18.52 -12.26
C TRP A 558 13.46 -18.51 -11.39
N TRP A 559 13.62 -18.75 -10.09
CA TRP A 559 12.58 -18.60 -9.08
C TRP A 559 13.21 -18.14 -7.76
N GLY A 560 12.46 -17.40 -6.94
CA GLY A 560 12.94 -16.93 -5.65
C GLY A 560 12.25 -15.69 -5.13
N GLU A 561 13.05 -14.78 -4.58
CA GLU A 561 12.58 -13.56 -3.92
C GLU A 561 12.08 -12.49 -4.90
N PRO A 562 11.20 -11.57 -4.47
CA PRO A 562 10.55 -11.58 -3.16
C PRO A 562 9.48 -12.67 -3.05
N GLY A 563 9.41 -13.30 -1.87
CA GLY A 563 8.33 -14.20 -1.46
C GLY A 563 7.05 -13.45 -1.01
N PRO A 564 6.12 -14.14 -0.33
CA PRO A 564 4.78 -13.58 -0.04
C PRO A 564 4.75 -12.59 1.13
N ARG A 565 5.70 -12.68 2.08
CA ARG A 565 5.74 -11.83 3.28
C ARG A 565 5.77 -10.32 2.98
N PRO A 566 6.62 -9.81 2.06
CA PRO A 566 6.63 -8.39 1.71
C PRO A 566 5.49 -7.96 0.78
N MET A 567 4.58 -8.84 0.38
CA MET A 567 3.53 -8.52 -0.58
C MET A 567 2.25 -8.06 0.12
N PRO A 568 1.54 -7.06 -0.42
CA PRO A 568 0.23 -6.69 0.11
C PRO A 568 -0.76 -7.84 -0.10
N ASP A 569 -1.85 -7.83 0.66
CA ASP A 569 -2.97 -8.73 0.39
C ASP A 569 -3.43 -8.59 -1.08
N ARG A 570 -3.82 -9.70 -1.68
CA ARG A 570 -4.24 -9.76 -3.09
C ARG A 570 -5.58 -9.06 -3.37
N GLY A 571 -6.47 -8.94 -2.40
CA GLY A 571 -7.86 -8.49 -2.53
C GLY A 571 -8.04 -7.05 -3.01
N PRO A 572 -7.25 -6.08 -2.53
CA PRO A 572 -7.39 -4.66 -2.89
C PRO A 572 -7.10 -4.28 -4.35
N ARG A 573 -6.65 -5.22 -5.21
CA ARG A 573 -6.28 -4.98 -6.62
C ARG A 573 -5.16 -3.95 -6.75
N ASN A 574 -3.94 -4.38 -6.42
CA ASN A 574 -2.74 -3.55 -6.34
C ASN A 574 -2.15 -3.24 -7.73
N PRO A 575 -1.26 -2.22 -7.85
CA PRO A 575 -0.49 -1.97 -9.07
C PRO A 575 0.19 -3.21 -9.62
N ALA A 576 0.20 -3.34 -10.95
CA ALA A 576 0.90 -4.43 -11.63
C ALA A 576 2.41 -4.29 -11.49
N PRO A 577 3.19 -5.39 -11.47
CA PRO A 577 4.63 -5.30 -11.68
C PRO A 577 4.94 -4.67 -13.04
N LEU A 578 6.13 -4.09 -13.17
CA LEU A 578 6.61 -3.48 -14.41
C LEU A 578 7.94 -4.09 -14.83
N SER A 579 8.19 -4.19 -16.14
CA SER A 579 9.46 -4.66 -16.67
C SER A 579 9.90 -3.84 -17.88
N ALA A 580 11.05 -3.18 -17.75
CA ALA A 580 11.65 -2.38 -18.81
C ALA A 580 13.18 -2.41 -18.68
N GLY A 581 13.90 -2.32 -19.81
CA GLY A 581 15.37 -2.25 -19.79
C GLY A 581 16.06 -3.46 -19.15
N GLY A 582 15.43 -4.64 -19.21
CA GLY A 582 15.96 -5.86 -18.57
C GLY A 582 15.90 -5.84 -17.04
N LYS A 583 14.99 -5.04 -16.46
CA LYS A 583 14.74 -4.96 -15.02
C LYS A 583 13.28 -5.23 -14.73
N LEU A 584 13.00 -5.85 -13.59
CA LEU A 584 11.66 -6.12 -13.07
C LEU A 584 11.45 -5.31 -11.79
N TYR A 585 10.37 -4.55 -11.72
CA TYR A 585 10.01 -3.72 -10.57
C TYR A 585 8.74 -4.24 -9.92
N ILE A 586 8.78 -4.38 -8.60
CA ILE A 586 7.68 -4.94 -7.81
C ILE A 586 7.36 -3.98 -6.67
N GLN A 587 6.07 -3.65 -6.54
CA GLN A 587 5.54 -2.91 -5.40
C GLN A 587 5.03 -3.90 -4.36
N GLY A 588 5.76 -4.05 -3.25
CA GLY A 588 5.32 -4.77 -2.06
C GLY A 588 4.46 -3.90 -1.15
N ASP A 589 4.14 -4.40 0.04
CA ASP A 589 3.49 -3.63 1.09
C ASP A 589 4.49 -2.61 1.65
N ARG A 590 4.44 -1.39 1.11
CA ARG A 590 5.28 -0.26 1.54
C ARG A 590 6.78 -0.47 1.34
N VAL A 591 7.17 -1.41 0.48
CA VAL A 591 8.55 -1.70 0.08
C VAL A 591 8.63 -1.86 -1.45
N LEU A 592 9.64 -1.29 -2.08
CA LEU A 592 9.93 -1.44 -3.50
C LEU A 592 11.07 -2.43 -3.74
N PHE A 593 10.98 -3.18 -4.83
CA PHE A 593 12.05 -4.06 -5.31
C PHE A 593 12.41 -3.74 -6.77
N GLY A 594 13.71 -3.75 -7.06
CA GLY A 594 14.23 -3.80 -8.43
C GLY A 594 15.10 -5.03 -8.63
N LEU A 595 14.72 -5.87 -9.59
CA LEU A 595 15.35 -7.13 -9.90
C LEU A 595 15.96 -7.10 -11.30
N ASP A 596 16.98 -7.91 -11.52
CA ASP A 596 17.34 -8.29 -12.88
C ASP A 596 16.32 -9.28 -13.44
N ALA A 597 15.70 -8.94 -14.58
CA ALA A 597 14.61 -9.73 -15.13
C ALA A 597 15.06 -11.13 -15.58
N TYR A 598 16.33 -11.32 -15.97
CA TYR A 598 16.80 -12.55 -16.63
C TYR A 598 17.36 -13.60 -15.66
N ASN A 599 17.76 -13.18 -14.46
CA ASN A 599 18.31 -14.07 -13.45
C ASN A 599 17.68 -13.93 -12.06
N GLY A 600 16.71 -13.03 -11.87
CA GLY A 600 15.95 -12.89 -10.63
C GLY A 600 16.73 -12.26 -9.47
N THR A 601 17.94 -11.73 -9.69
CA THR A 601 18.71 -11.11 -8.61
C THR A 601 18.01 -9.84 -8.14
N VAL A 602 17.67 -9.75 -6.86
CA VAL A 602 17.23 -8.51 -6.22
C VAL A 602 18.42 -7.56 -6.13
N LEU A 603 18.43 -6.54 -6.99
CA LEU A 603 19.51 -5.54 -7.06
C LEU A 603 19.40 -4.54 -5.91
N TRP A 604 18.16 -4.20 -5.53
CA TRP A 604 17.87 -3.29 -4.45
C TRP A 604 16.45 -3.51 -3.89
N SER A 605 16.30 -3.22 -2.60
CA SER A 605 15.01 -3.08 -1.92
C SER A 605 15.01 -1.77 -1.13
N GLN A 606 13.87 -1.07 -1.09
CA GLN A 606 13.75 0.20 -0.37
C GLN A 606 12.40 0.33 0.32
N SER A 607 12.42 0.73 1.60
CA SER A 607 11.19 1.05 2.33
C SER A 607 10.65 2.40 1.85
N CYS A 608 9.41 2.41 1.38
CA CYS A 608 8.71 3.59 0.87
C CYS A 608 7.27 3.61 1.40
N PRO A 609 7.06 3.92 2.69
CA PRO A 609 5.77 3.77 3.34
C PRO A 609 4.62 4.59 2.77
N GLU A 610 4.85 5.74 2.13
CA GLU A 610 3.75 6.56 1.59
C GLU A 610 3.34 6.21 0.16
N MET A 611 3.95 5.20 -0.48
CA MET A 611 3.65 4.90 -1.89
C MET A 611 2.39 4.06 -2.13
N ARG A 612 1.80 3.48 -1.08
CA ARG A 612 0.76 2.44 -1.21
C ARG A 612 -0.39 2.92 -2.11
N ARG A 613 -0.80 2.09 -3.07
CA ARG A 613 -2.00 2.31 -3.90
C ARG A 613 -2.79 1.03 -4.12
N ALA A 614 -4.11 1.13 -4.21
CA ALA A 614 -5.04 0.04 -4.43
C ALA A 614 -6.21 0.46 -5.34
N ASN A 615 -7.14 -0.47 -5.59
CA ASN A 615 -8.36 -0.29 -6.40
C ASN A 615 -8.10 0.31 -7.78
N ILE A 616 -7.08 -0.21 -8.48
CA ILE A 616 -6.67 0.25 -9.81
C ILE A 616 -7.83 0.40 -10.83
N PRO A 617 -8.90 -0.43 -10.83
CA PRO A 617 -10.05 -0.20 -11.72
C PRO A 617 -10.76 1.17 -11.60
N ARG A 618 -10.61 1.87 -10.47
CA ARG A 618 -11.25 3.17 -10.18
C ARG A 618 -10.26 4.30 -9.99
N ASP A 619 -8.99 3.97 -10.06
CA ASP A 619 -7.86 4.88 -9.97
C ASP A 619 -6.91 4.54 -11.13
N SER A 620 -5.62 4.52 -10.87
CA SER A 620 -4.55 4.33 -11.83
C SER A 620 -3.33 3.78 -11.09
N SER A 621 -2.34 3.26 -11.81
CA SER A 621 -1.06 2.93 -11.16
C SER A 621 -0.33 4.20 -10.74
N ASN A 622 0.39 4.14 -9.62
CA ASN A 622 1.32 5.16 -9.19
C ASN A 622 2.77 4.89 -9.61
N MET A 623 3.00 3.95 -10.52
CA MET A 623 4.32 3.72 -11.08
C MET A 623 4.29 3.43 -12.57
N VAL A 624 5.37 3.83 -13.23
CA VAL A 624 5.67 3.60 -14.64
C VAL A 624 7.17 3.36 -14.80
N ALA A 625 7.59 2.56 -15.77
CA ALA A 625 8.99 2.25 -15.99
C ALA A 625 9.40 2.46 -17.46
N ASP A 626 10.67 2.78 -17.65
CA ASP A 626 11.33 2.80 -18.96
C ASP A 626 12.79 2.33 -18.83
N ASP A 627 13.57 2.57 -19.88
CA ASP A 627 14.99 2.21 -19.97
C ASP A 627 15.88 2.91 -18.93
N ARG A 628 15.43 4.05 -18.41
CA ARG A 628 16.18 4.87 -17.44
C ARG A 628 15.90 4.38 -16.01
N GLY A 629 14.71 3.86 -15.75
CA GLY A 629 14.38 3.27 -14.47
C GLY A 629 12.89 3.24 -14.16
N LEU A 630 12.58 3.27 -12.86
CA LEU A 630 11.22 3.29 -12.32
C LEU A 630 10.85 4.71 -11.89
N TYR A 631 9.69 5.19 -12.30
CA TYR A 631 9.06 6.41 -11.81
C TYR A 631 7.93 6.03 -10.85
N LEU A 632 7.88 6.66 -9.68
CA LEU A 632 6.89 6.39 -8.63
C LEU A 632 6.28 7.69 -8.09
N ALA A 633 4.96 7.80 -8.10
CA ALA A 633 4.24 8.86 -7.41
C ALA A 633 4.08 8.55 -5.92
N GLN A 634 4.48 9.51 -5.09
CA GLN A 634 4.38 9.49 -3.64
C GLN A 634 4.05 10.91 -3.14
N GLY A 635 2.85 11.09 -2.61
CA GLY A 635 2.39 12.41 -2.17
C GLY A 635 2.43 13.42 -3.32
N ARG A 636 3.09 14.56 -3.11
CA ARG A 636 3.21 15.66 -4.09
C ARG A 636 4.34 15.47 -5.12
N TYR A 637 5.06 14.34 -5.08
CA TYR A 637 6.24 14.11 -5.91
C TYR A 637 6.12 12.84 -6.74
N CYS A 638 6.77 12.85 -7.91
CA CYS A 638 7.16 11.65 -8.65
C CYS A 638 8.68 11.48 -8.57
N ILE A 639 9.15 10.28 -8.28
CA ILE A 639 10.56 9.98 -8.01
C ILE A 639 11.07 9.01 -9.07
N ASN A 640 12.19 9.32 -9.72
CA ASN A 640 12.88 8.39 -10.61
C ASN A 640 13.94 7.59 -9.82
N PHE A 641 13.83 6.27 -9.86
CA PHE A 641 14.77 5.31 -9.30
C PHE A 641 15.56 4.67 -10.43
N VAL A 642 16.89 4.76 -10.36
CA VAL A 642 17.80 4.11 -11.30
C VAL A 642 17.61 2.59 -11.23
N GLY A 643 17.30 1.96 -12.36
CA GLY A 643 16.91 0.54 -12.39
C GLY A 643 17.93 -0.43 -11.79
N SER A 644 19.23 -0.15 -11.95
CA SER A 644 20.31 -1.03 -11.49
C SER A 644 20.69 -0.85 -10.01
N THR A 645 20.37 0.28 -9.38
CA THR A 645 20.86 0.61 -8.02
C THR A 645 19.76 1.02 -7.05
N GLY A 646 18.58 1.39 -7.55
CA GLY A 646 17.51 1.98 -6.77
C GLY A 646 17.82 3.41 -6.32
N GLN A 647 18.92 4.00 -6.78
CA GLN A 647 19.25 5.37 -6.40
C GLN A 647 18.16 6.31 -6.93
N ARG A 648 17.61 7.15 -6.05
CA ARG A 648 16.71 8.25 -6.40
C ARG A 648 17.52 9.30 -7.16
N SER A 649 17.33 9.40 -8.47
CA SER A 649 18.11 10.25 -9.38
C SER A 649 17.49 11.64 -9.52
N ASN A 650 16.17 11.70 -9.76
CA ASN A 650 15.40 12.91 -9.99
C ASN A 650 14.09 12.87 -9.22
N VAL A 651 13.58 14.06 -8.86
CA VAL A 651 12.29 14.26 -8.20
C VAL A 651 11.52 15.33 -8.98
N TYR A 652 10.29 15.03 -9.35
CA TYR A 652 9.40 15.89 -10.11
C TYR A 652 8.21 16.29 -9.22
N SER A 653 7.88 17.58 -9.20
CA SER A 653 6.77 18.09 -8.38
C SER A 653 5.46 18.09 -9.16
N VAL A 654 4.36 17.83 -8.47
CA VAL A 654 3.02 18.17 -8.96
C VAL A 654 2.88 19.71 -9.07
N PRO A 655 2.05 20.26 -9.98
CA PRO A 655 1.72 21.68 -9.97
C PRO A 655 1.19 22.14 -8.60
N ASP A 656 1.64 23.30 -8.13
CA ASP A 656 1.34 23.87 -6.81
C ASP A 656 1.79 23.00 -5.61
N ALA A 657 2.86 22.22 -5.76
CA ALA A 657 3.39 21.34 -4.70
C ALA A 657 3.79 22.08 -3.40
N ASP A 658 4.15 23.36 -3.48
CA ASP A 658 4.56 24.20 -2.36
C ASP A 658 3.41 24.50 -1.38
N THR A 659 2.16 24.43 -1.83
CA THR A 659 0.97 24.55 -0.97
C THR A 659 0.84 23.39 0.03
N GLY A 660 1.30 22.19 -0.38
CA GLY A 660 1.12 20.96 0.38
C GLY A 660 -0.30 20.38 0.34
N ASP A 661 -1.18 20.94 -0.49
CA ASP A 661 -2.59 20.56 -0.60
C ASP A 661 -2.85 19.53 -1.70
N TYR A 662 -1.85 19.26 -2.55
CA TYR A 662 -2.01 18.42 -3.73
C TYR A 662 -1.06 17.23 -3.76
N ASN A 663 -1.56 16.13 -4.32
CA ASN A 663 -0.80 14.91 -4.60
C ASN A 663 -0.79 14.61 -6.10
N TRP A 664 0.27 13.92 -6.50
CA TRP A 664 0.37 13.28 -7.80
C TRP A 664 -0.50 12.02 -7.81
N SER A 665 -1.37 11.87 -8.83
CA SER A 665 -2.24 10.70 -8.96
C SER A 665 -1.83 9.77 -10.11
N PHE A 666 -2.17 10.08 -11.35
CA PHE A 666 -1.85 9.26 -12.53
C PHE A 666 -0.38 9.43 -12.98
N LEU A 667 0.21 8.38 -13.56
CA LEU A 667 1.55 8.42 -14.15
C LEU A 667 1.60 7.69 -15.51
N ALA A 668 2.23 8.34 -16.49
CA ALA A 668 2.69 7.72 -17.72
C ALA A 668 4.01 8.35 -18.19
N VAL A 669 4.83 7.60 -18.93
CA VAL A 669 6.05 8.12 -19.55
C VAL A 669 6.09 7.68 -21.01
N VAL A 670 6.22 8.65 -21.91
CA VAL A 670 6.40 8.42 -23.34
C VAL A 670 7.52 9.33 -23.81
N ASP A 671 8.56 8.73 -24.38
CA ASP A 671 9.83 9.38 -24.71
C ASP A 671 10.42 10.19 -23.55
N GLN A 672 10.46 11.52 -23.68
CA GLN A 672 10.99 12.44 -22.68
C GLN A 672 9.89 13.19 -21.92
N THR A 673 8.62 12.82 -22.10
CA THR A 673 7.48 13.44 -21.44
C THR A 673 6.96 12.51 -20.34
N LEU A 674 7.02 12.98 -19.10
CA LEU A 674 6.33 12.37 -17.97
C LEU A 674 4.97 13.04 -17.82
N VAL A 675 3.88 12.29 -17.98
CA VAL A 675 2.52 12.79 -17.82
C VAL A 675 2.04 12.48 -16.41
N GLY A 676 1.53 13.49 -15.73
CA GLY A 676 0.96 13.39 -14.40
C GLY A 676 -0.45 13.97 -14.32
N SER A 677 -1.21 13.55 -13.32
CA SER A 677 -2.46 14.22 -12.93
C SER A 677 -2.45 14.64 -11.47
N ARG A 678 -3.27 15.65 -11.14
CA ARG A 678 -3.31 16.25 -9.80
C ARG A 678 -4.61 15.95 -9.08
N VAL A 679 -4.49 15.61 -7.80
CA VAL A 679 -5.61 15.42 -6.88
C VAL A 679 -5.36 16.16 -5.57
N SER A 680 -6.41 16.42 -4.80
CA SER A 680 -6.27 16.88 -3.43
C SER A 680 -5.52 15.86 -2.58
N ARG A 681 -4.82 16.35 -1.56
CA ARG A 681 -4.02 15.51 -0.66
C ARG A 681 -4.88 14.43 -0.01
N GLY A 682 -4.41 13.19 -0.10
CA GLY A 682 -5.07 12.02 0.48
C GLY A 682 -6.14 11.37 -0.42
N THR A 683 -6.41 11.90 -1.61
CA THR A 683 -7.35 11.33 -2.58
C THR A 683 -6.77 10.10 -3.30
N VAL A 684 -6.63 8.98 -2.60
CA VAL A 684 -6.19 7.69 -3.15
C VAL A 684 -6.85 6.52 -2.42
N TYR A 685 -6.98 5.37 -3.08
CA TYR A 685 -7.29 4.11 -2.41
C TYR A 685 -5.99 3.47 -1.90
N LEU A 686 -5.95 3.09 -0.62
CA LEU A 686 -4.77 2.45 -0.01
C LEU A 686 -4.91 0.93 0.14
N GLY A 687 -6.12 0.42 0.42
CA GLY A 687 -6.33 -1.01 0.60
C GLY A 687 -5.58 -1.58 1.80
N ASP A 688 -5.51 -0.83 2.90
CA ASP A 688 -4.74 -1.15 4.11
C ASP A 688 -5.50 -2.08 5.07
N ASP A 689 -6.83 -2.12 4.97
CA ASP A 689 -7.71 -2.86 5.87
C ASP A 689 -8.21 -4.17 5.23
N GLY A 690 -7.53 -4.64 4.17
CA GLY A 690 -7.89 -5.85 3.43
C GLY A 690 -9.18 -5.71 2.61
N GLU A 691 -9.47 -4.49 2.15
CA GLU A 691 -10.73 -4.18 1.46
C GLU A 691 -10.90 -4.96 0.16
N TRP A 692 -12.16 -5.34 -0.09
CA TRP A 692 -12.57 -6.05 -1.29
C TRP A 692 -13.59 -5.21 -2.08
N TYR A 693 -13.09 -4.45 -3.08
CA TYR A 693 -13.89 -3.50 -3.86
C TYR A 693 -14.71 -4.16 -4.97
N GLU A 694 -15.74 -4.95 -4.64
CA GLU A 694 -16.57 -5.67 -5.62
C GLU A 694 -18.06 -5.37 -5.58
N ASN A 695 -18.53 -4.71 -4.52
CA ASN A 695 -19.95 -4.48 -4.39
C ASN A 695 -20.36 -3.23 -5.16
N PHE A 696 -21.63 -3.15 -5.54
CA PHE A 696 -22.22 -1.93 -6.06
C PHE A 696 -22.54 -0.94 -4.93
N LYS A 697 -21.54 -0.58 -4.13
CA LYS A 697 -21.64 0.41 -3.06
C LYS A 697 -20.96 1.71 -3.52
N PRO A 698 -21.49 2.89 -3.17
CA PRO A 698 -20.89 4.18 -3.50
C PRO A 698 -19.36 4.23 -3.31
N ASN A 699 -18.86 3.79 -2.15
CA ASN A 699 -17.43 3.85 -1.83
C ASN A 699 -16.57 2.83 -2.62
N ASP A 700 -17.16 1.76 -3.14
CA ASP A 700 -16.44 0.72 -3.90
C ASP A 700 -16.28 1.11 -5.38
N ILE A 701 -17.28 1.82 -5.91
CA ILE A 701 -17.37 2.20 -7.34
C ILE A 701 -17.06 3.68 -7.60
N SER A 702 -16.77 4.50 -6.59
CA SER A 702 -16.39 5.91 -6.82
C SER A 702 -15.05 6.02 -7.55
N ARG A 703 -14.91 7.04 -8.40
CA ARG A 703 -13.71 7.24 -9.23
C ARG A 703 -12.78 8.27 -8.62
N VAL A 704 -11.48 8.00 -8.65
CA VAL A 704 -10.48 9.05 -8.43
C VAL A 704 -10.52 9.98 -9.64
N THR A 705 -10.82 11.26 -9.39
CA THR A 705 -10.85 12.29 -10.43
C THR A 705 -9.78 13.34 -10.19
N SER A 706 -9.19 13.85 -11.27
CA SER A 706 -8.18 14.91 -11.22
C SER A 706 -8.74 16.24 -11.70
N ASP A 707 -8.19 17.33 -11.18
CA ASP A 707 -8.50 18.70 -11.61
C ASP A 707 -7.49 19.23 -12.66
N ARG A 708 -6.33 18.57 -12.77
CA ARG A 708 -5.29 18.87 -13.76
C ARG A 708 -4.74 17.61 -14.40
N LEU A 709 -4.33 17.76 -15.64
CA LEU A 709 -3.32 16.93 -16.29
C LEU A 709 -2.12 17.81 -16.63
N PHE A 710 -0.91 17.29 -16.56
CA PHE A 710 0.29 18.06 -16.85
C PHE A 710 1.39 17.19 -17.44
N GLY A 711 2.28 17.81 -18.22
CA GLY A 711 3.44 17.18 -18.81
C GLY A 711 4.73 17.76 -18.23
N VAL A 712 5.66 16.89 -17.87
CA VAL A 712 6.97 17.25 -17.32
C VAL A 712 8.07 16.76 -18.25
N ASP A 713 9.06 17.61 -18.50
CA ASP A 713 10.29 17.21 -19.16
C ASP A 713 11.11 16.31 -18.24
N THR A 714 11.30 15.05 -18.62
CA THR A 714 12.04 14.07 -17.80
C THR A 714 13.52 14.43 -17.56
N LYS A 715 14.11 15.30 -18.39
CA LYS A 715 15.52 15.69 -18.30
C LYS A 715 15.73 16.94 -17.46
N SER A 716 14.94 17.99 -17.65
CA SER A 716 15.04 19.23 -16.88
C SER A 716 14.21 19.20 -15.59
N GLY A 717 13.10 18.45 -15.59
CA GLY A 717 12.12 18.43 -14.52
C GLY A 717 11.08 19.54 -14.59
N ASP A 718 11.12 20.37 -15.64
CA ASP A 718 10.20 21.49 -15.80
C ASP A 718 8.84 21.02 -16.31
N ILE A 719 7.78 21.64 -15.80
CA ILE A 719 6.43 21.50 -16.35
C ILE A 719 6.41 22.16 -17.73
N ARG A 720 6.09 21.39 -18.76
CA ARG A 720 5.97 21.85 -20.14
C ARG A 720 4.60 22.44 -20.42
N TRP A 721 3.56 21.83 -19.87
CA TRP A 721 2.18 22.22 -20.09
C TRP A 721 1.29 21.73 -18.95
N GLU A 722 0.17 22.41 -18.78
CA GLU A 722 -0.92 22.02 -17.90
C GLU A 722 -2.24 22.13 -18.64
N TYR A 723 -3.13 21.20 -18.36
CA TYR A 723 -4.51 21.17 -18.83
C TYR A 723 -5.45 21.31 -17.63
N ASN A 724 -6.45 22.17 -17.80
CA ASN A 724 -7.59 22.33 -16.90
C ASN A 724 -8.87 22.37 -17.74
N GLY A 725 -9.86 21.56 -17.35
CA GLY A 725 -11.09 21.36 -18.09
C GLY A 725 -12.21 20.88 -17.17
N GLY A 726 -12.59 19.62 -17.29
CA GLY A 726 -13.55 18.95 -16.43
C GLY A 726 -12.92 18.20 -15.26
N ALA A 727 -13.74 17.40 -14.56
CA ALA A 727 -13.24 16.39 -13.64
C ALA A 727 -12.75 15.17 -14.42
N ILE A 728 -11.43 15.00 -14.52
CA ILE A 728 -10.76 13.98 -15.33
C ILE A 728 -10.86 12.62 -14.63
N ILE A 729 -11.33 11.57 -15.32
CA ILE A 729 -11.43 10.22 -14.76
C ILE A 729 -10.10 9.49 -14.99
N ASN A 730 -9.31 9.31 -13.92
CA ASN A 730 -7.91 8.85 -14.04
C ASN A 730 -7.76 7.48 -14.71
N SER A 731 -8.70 6.56 -14.47
CA SER A 731 -8.67 5.20 -15.04
C SER A 731 -8.83 5.16 -16.56
N THR A 732 -9.12 6.30 -17.19
CA THR A 732 -9.35 6.42 -18.64
C THR A 732 -8.20 7.11 -19.37
N ILE A 733 -7.20 7.64 -18.66
CA ILE A 733 -6.09 8.34 -19.30
C ILE A 733 -5.25 7.33 -20.09
N THR A 734 -5.14 7.56 -21.40
CA THR A 734 -4.54 6.65 -22.38
C THR A 734 -3.73 7.45 -23.39
N ILE A 735 -2.54 7.01 -23.75
CA ILE A 735 -1.69 7.68 -24.76
C ILE A 735 -1.61 6.79 -25.99
N GLY A 736 -2.19 7.27 -27.09
CA GLY A 736 -2.24 6.58 -28.38
C GLY A 736 -1.07 6.93 -29.29
N LYS A 737 -1.21 6.55 -30.56
CA LYS A 737 -0.27 6.92 -31.63
C LYS A 737 -0.25 8.44 -31.85
N ASP A 738 0.80 8.91 -32.52
CA ASP A 738 0.98 10.31 -32.94
C ASP A 738 0.98 11.29 -31.76
N ASP A 739 1.50 10.82 -30.63
CA ASP A 739 1.71 11.61 -29.41
C ASP A 739 0.39 12.26 -28.95
N VAL A 740 -0.69 11.48 -28.87
CA VAL A 740 -2.02 11.98 -28.43
C VAL A 740 -2.44 11.33 -27.12
N ILE A 741 -2.78 12.16 -26.15
CA ILE A 741 -3.40 11.76 -24.88
C ILE A 741 -4.92 11.78 -25.05
N TYR A 742 -5.59 10.72 -24.63
CA TYR A 742 -7.04 10.60 -24.61
C TYR A 742 -7.53 10.32 -23.18
N PHE A 743 -8.63 10.92 -22.78
CA PHE A 743 -9.27 10.66 -21.49
C PHE A 743 -10.74 11.06 -21.51
N ILE A 744 -11.49 10.52 -20.56
CA ILE A 744 -12.87 10.90 -20.29
C ILE A 744 -12.88 11.86 -19.10
N GLU A 745 -13.58 12.97 -19.23
CA GLU A 745 -13.84 13.92 -18.14
C GLU A 745 -15.34 14.21 -18.01
N SER A 746 -15.76 14.66 -16.82
CA SER A 746 -17.10 15.19 -16.60
C SER A 746 -17.09 16.72 -16.65
N ALA A 747 -17.94 17.29 -17.50
CA ALA A 747 -18.17 18.73 -17.58
C ALA A 747 -19.37 19.21 -16.73
N ALA A 748 -19.89 18.36 -15.84
CA ALA A 748 -20.95 18.73 -14.92
C ALA A 748 -20.40 19.67 -13.83
N ALA A 749 -21.14 20.74 -13.51
CA ALA A 749 -20.70 21.73 -12.52
C ALA A 749 -20.36 21.11 -11.16
N VAL A 750 -21.19 20.16 -10.68
CA VAL A 750 -20.96 19.42 -9.44
C VAL A 750 -19.69 18.57 -9.46
N ALA A 751 -19.31 18.06 -10.64
CA ALA A 751 -18.10 17.26 -10.79
C ALA A 751 -16.86 18.15 -10.80
N ILE A 752 -16.93 19.28 -11.51
CA ILE A 752 -15.85 20.27 -11.61
C ILE A 752 -15.54 20.87 -10.23
N GLU A 753 -16.55 21.25 -9.46
CA GLU A 753 -16.39 21.79 -8.10
C GLU A 753 -15.64 20.82 -7.18
N LYS A 754 -15.77 19.51 -7.43
CA LYS A 754 -15.15 18.43 -6.65
C LYS A 754 -14.00 17.74 -7.39
N ALA A 755 -13.52 18.31 -8.50
CA ALA A 755 -12.37 17.75 -9.22
C ALA A 755 -11.16 17.66 -8.28
N GLY A 756 -10.36 16.61 -8.42
CA GLY A 756 -9.28 16.31 -7.47
C GLY A 756 -9.70 15.43 -6.27
N THR A 757 -10.96 14.96 -6.24
CA THR A 757 -11.48 14.09 -5.17
C THR A 757 -11.93 12.72 -5.69
N ILE A 758 -12.30 11.82 -4.76
CA ILE A 758 -12.99 10.56 -5.07
C ILE A 758 -14.48 10.87 -5.22
N GLN A 759 -15.03 10.69 -6.42
CA GLN A 759 -16.39 11.10 -6.76
C GLN A 759 -17.31 9.93 -7.04
N ASN A 760 -18.56 10.03 -6.58
CA ASN A 760 -19.59 9.07 -6.92
C ASN A 760 -19.93 9.18 -8.42
N ILE A 761 -20.17 8.04 -9.07
CA ILE A 761 -20.51 7.99 -10.49
C ILE A 761 -21.76 8.82 -10.84
N SER A 762 -22.71 9.02 -9.91
CA SER A 762 -23.90 9.85 -10.14
C SER A 762 -23.57 11.33 -10.30
N GLN A 763 -22.38 11.77 -9.87
CA GLN A 763 -21.89 13.14 -10.03
C GLN A 763 -21.19 13.33 -11.38
N LEU A 764 -20.68 12.26 -11.98
CA LEU A 764 -19.85 12.27 -13.19
C LEU A 764 -20.69 12.22 -14.48
N THR A 765 -21.67 13.13 -14.58
CA THR A 765 -22.56 13.27 -15.76
C THR A 765 -21.96 14.25 -16.79
N ASN A 766 -22.60 14.44 -17.95
CA ASN A 766 -22.11 15.32 -19.02
C ASN A 766 -20.66 15.00 -19.43
N GLN A 767 -20.45 13.76 -19.87
CA GLN A 767 -19.12 13.21 -20.11
C GLN A 767 -18.58 13.61 -21.48
N ARG A 768 -17.28 13.91 -21.51
CA ARG A 768 -16.54 14.29 -22.72
C ARG A 768 -15.35 13.38 -22.91
N LEU A 769 -15.16 12.93 -24.14
CA LEU A 769 -13.90 12.35 -24.59
C LEU A 769 -13.02 13.46 -25.13
N VAL A 770 -11.85 13.64 -24.53
CA VAL A 770 -10.90 14.72 -24.85
C VAL A 770 -9.63 14.11 -25.44
N ALA A 771 -9.06 14.81 -26.44
CA ALA A 771 -7.77 14.49 -27.03
C ALA A 771 -6.81 15.68 -26.93
N LEU A 772 -5.63 15.46 -26.36
CA LEU A 772 -4.56 16.46 -26.22
C LEU A 772 -3.30 16.03 -26.96
N ASP A 773 -2.54 17.00 -27.47
CA ASP A 773 -1.16 16.75 -27.87
C ASP A 773 -0.27 16.45 -26.64
N LEU A 774 0.50 15.37 -26.67
CA LEU A 774 1.37 14.96 -25.57
C LEU A 774 2.50 15.96 -25.32
N LYS A 775 2.98 16.68 -26.34
CA LYS A 775 4.14 17.57 -26.23
C LYS A 775 3.74 18.97 -25.81
N SER A 776 2.61 19.50 -26.29
CA SER A 776 2.14 20.86 -25.98
C SER A 776 1.00 20.92 -24.98
N GLY A 777 0.28 19.82 -24.73
CA GLY A 777 -0.95 19.83 -23.93
C GLY A 777 -2.14 20.48 -24.64
N GLU A 778 -1.97 20.93 -25.89
CA GLU A 778 -3.02 21.60 -26.64
C GLU A 778 -4.14 20.62 -27.01
N ARG A 779 -5.38 21.10 -26.89
CA ARG A 779 -6.56 20.31 -27.24
C ARG A 779 -6.64 20.11 -28.76
N LYS A 780 -6.55 18.86 -29.20
CA LYS A 780 -6.74 18.46 -30.60
C LYS A 780 -8.23 18.41 -30.94
N TRP A 781 -9.04 17.81 -30.07
CA TRP A 781 -10.50 17.76 -30.19
C TRP A 781 -11.15 17.31 -28.88
N GLU A 782 -12.47 17.51 -28.79
CA GLU A 782 -13.33 16.93 -27.76
C GLU A 782 -14.70 16.54 -28.34
N ARG A 783 -15.36 15.55 -27.74
CA ARG A 783 -16.71 15.11 -28.10
C ARG A 783 -17.50 14.71 -26.87
N ASP A 784 -18.75 15.16 -26.79
CA ASP A 784 -19.69 14.68 -25.77
C ASP A 784 -20.11 13.23 -26.09
N HIS A 785 -20.17 12.39 -25.05
CA HIS A 785 -20.61 11.00 -25.12
C HIS A 785 -21.40 10.63 -23.87
N ASP A 786 -22.28 9.64 -23.98
CA ASP A 786 -22.97 9.05 -22.83
C ASP A 786 -22.35 7.69 -22.48
N PHE A 787 -21.49 7.68 -21.46
CA PHE A 787 -20.97 6.44 -20.86
C PHE A 787 -21.62 6.12 -19.51
N SER A 788 -22.85 6.58 -19.25
CA SER A 788 -23.56 6.35 -17.98
C SER A 788 -23.79 4.87 -17.64
N LYS A 789 -23.71 3.98 -18.63
CA LYS A 789 -23.76 2.52 -18.44
C LYS A 789 -22.46 1.94 -17.84
N LEU A 790 -21.34 2.66 -17.86
CA LEU A 790 -20.03 2.20 -17.35
C LEU A 790 -19.90 2.44 -15.83
N GLN A 791 -20.69 1.70 -15.04
CA GLN A 791 -20.95 2.01 -13.63
C GLN A 791 -19.93 1.39 -12.67
N TYR A 792 -19.60 0.09 -12.79
CA TYR A 792 -18.61 -0.53 -11.90
C TYR A 792 -17.22 0.01 -12.14
N MET A 793 -16.78 0.10 -13.38
CA MET A 793 -15.47 0.59 -13.82
C MET A 793 -15.58 1.22 -15.20
N THR A 794 -14.60 2.03 -15.57
CA THR A 794 -14.54 2.69 -16.88
C THR A 794 -13.10 2.64 -17.36
N TYR A 795 -12.86 1.89 -18.43
CA TYR A 795 -11.56 1.78 -19.09
C TYR A 795 -11.61 2.48 -20.44
N LEU A 796 -10.45 3.00 -20.85
CA LEU A 796 -10.21 3.48 -22.19
C LEU A 796 -8.95 2.79 -22.72
N VAL A 797 -9.03 2.25 -23.91
CA VAL A 797 -7.93 1.54 -24.58
C VAL A 797 -7.75 2.11 -25.98
N TYR A 798 -6.51 2.30 -26.40
CA TYR A 798 -6.19 2.71 -27.76
C TYR A 798 -5.60 1.54 -28.55
N SER A 799 -6.08 1.28 -29.76
CA SER A 799 -5.40 0.41 -30.73
C SER A 799 -5.91 0.67 -32.14
N ASN A 800 -5.02 0.57 -33.14
CA ASN A 800 -5.35 0.68 -34.57
C ASN A 800 -6.33 1.81 -34.90
N ASP A 801 -6.01 3.00 -34.38
CA ASP A 801 -6.76 4.25 -34.60
C ASP A 801 -8.18 4.25 -34.01
N LYS A 802 -8.41 3.42 -33.00
CA LYS A 802 -9.68 3.31 -32.28
C LYS A 802 -9.46 3.48 -30.79
N LEU A 803 -10.41 4.13 -30.16
CA LEU A 803 -10.56 4.23 -28.72
C LEU A 803 -11.71 3.34 -28.30
N ILE A 804 -11.45 2.41 -27.38
CA ILE A 804 -12.44 1.50 -26.84
C ILE A 804 -12.76 1.92 -25.41
N ALA A 805 -13.93 2.50 -25.19
CA ALA A 805 -14.46 2.77 -23.86
C ALA A 805 -15.30 1.58 -23.41
N THR A 806 -14.96 0.95 -22.28
CA THR A 806 -15.65 -0.27 -21.81
C THR A 806 -15.75 -0.35 -20.30
N GLY A 807 -16.73 -1.12 -19.83
CA GLY A 807 -17.10 -1.27 -18.41
C GLY A 807 -18.41 -2.02 -18.25
N THR A 808 -18.90 -2.13 -17.02
CA THR A 808 -20.17 -2.82 -16.73
C THR A 808 -21.15 -2.00 -15.91
N ASP A 809 -22.45 -2.27 -16.08
CA ASP A 809 -23.53 -1.69 -15.28
C ASP A 809 -23.73 -2.44 -13.94
N LYS A 810 -24.63 -1.93 -13.09
CA LYS A 810 -25.00 -2.54 -11.78
C LYS A 810 -25.49 -3.98 -11.90
N ASP A 811 -26.08 -4.33 -13.04
CA ASP A 811 -26.63 -5.65 -13.35
C ASP A 811 -25.55 -6.54 -14.00
N LYS A 812 -24.31 -6.07 -14.05
CA LYS A 812 -23.13 -6.77 -14.61
C LYS A 812 -23.28 -7.10 -16.10
N ASN A 813 -23.93 -6.23 -16.84
CA ASN A 813 -23.87 -6.25 -18.31
C ASN A 813 -22.65 -5.46 -18.75
N TYR A 814 -21.91 -5.98 -19.72
CA TYR A 814 -20.82 -5.29 -20.39
C TYR A 814 -21.36 -4.31 -21.41
N HIS A 815 -20.73 -3.14 -21.45
CA HIS A 815 -20.99 -2.12 -22.46
C HIS A 815 -19.66 -1.66 -23.05
N THR A 816 -19.55 -1.70 -24.37
CA THR A 816 -18.33 -1.34 -25.10
C THR A 816 -18.68 -0.40 -26.23
N TYR A 817 -17.90 0.67 -26.35
CA TYR A 817 -18.05 1.71 -27.38
C TYR A 817 -16.72 1.86 -28.10
N ALA A 818 -16.70 1.66 -29.41
CA ALA A 818 -15.54 1.93 -30.23
C ALA A 818 -15.68 3.25 -30.96
N LEU A 819 -14.66 4.09 -30.81
CA LEU A 819 -14.67 5.48 -31.22
C LEU A 819 -13.47 5.73 -32.14
N ALA A 820 -13.65 6.54 -33.16
CA ALA A 820 -12.57 6.94 -34.07
C ALA A 820 -11.54 7.81 -33.32
N ALA A 821 -10.27 7.39 -33.23
CA ALA A 821 -9.26 8.19 -32.55
C ALA A 821 -8.76 9.36 -33.43
N THR A 822 -8.67 9.12 -34.74
CA THR A 822 -8.45 10.13 -35.78
C THR A 822 -9.54 10.10 -36.86
N ARG A 823 -9.43 10.99 -37.85
CA ARG A 823 -10.41 11.13 -38.93
C ARG A 823 -10.47 9.85 -39.76
N GLN A 824 -11.66 9.26 -39.88
CA GLN A 824 -11.89 8.10 -40.73
C GLN A 824 -12.51 8.49 -42.06
N VAL A 825 -12.13 7.76 -43.12
CA VAL A 825 -12.82 7.81 -44.41
C VAL A 825 -13.72 6.60 -44.51
N THR A 826 -15.02 6.84 -44.66
CA THR A 826 -16.02 5.78 -44.85
C THR A 826 -16.60 5.90 -46.25
N LYS A 827 -17.16 4.81 -46.79
CA LYS A 827 -17.90 4.83 -48.05
C LYS A 827 -19.38 4.67 -47.74
N ASN A 828 -20.22 5.54 -48.31
CA ASN A 828 -21.66 5.34 -48.27
C ASN A 828 -22.08 4.21 -49.22
N LYS A 829 -23.37 3.84 -49.21
CA LYS A 829 -23.89 2.73 -50.03
C LYS A 829 -23.71 2.94 -51.54
N ASP A 830 -23.56 4.20 -51.97
CA ASP A 830 -23.36 4.58 -53.36
C ASP A 830 -21.87 4.64 -53.76
N GLY A 831 -20.96 4.33 -52.83
CA GLY A 831 -19.52 4.29 -53.06
C GLY A 831 -18.80 5.63 -52.93
N GLU A 832 -19.52 6.72 -52.65
CA GLU A 832 -18.94 8.03 -52.35
C GLU A 832 -18.26 8.04 -50.98
N GLN A 833 -17.13 8.74 -50.90
CA GLN A 833 -16.39 8.88 -49.65
C GLN A 833 -17.04 9.93 -48.76
N SER A 834 -17.35 9.55 -47.53
CA SER A 834 -17.80 10.44 -46.47
C SER A 834 -16.80 10.44 -45.32
N PHE A 835 -16.66 11.59 -44.65
CA PHE A 835 -15.68 11.77 -43.58
C PHE A 835 -16.34 11.62 -42.23
N LEU A 836 -15.76 10.77 -41.40
CA LEU A 836 -16.13 10.64 -40.00
C LEU A 836 -15.11 11.42 -39.16
N PRO A 837 -15.53 12.43 -38.37
CA PRO A 837 -14.60 13.18 -37.54
C PRO A 837 -14.03 12.32 -36.39
N PRO A 838 -12.88 12.71 -35.82
CA PRO A 838 -12.39 12.10 -34.59
C PRO A 838 -13.42 12.17 -33.46
N GLY A 839 -13.40 11.15 -32.60
CA GLY A 839 -14.30 10.93 -31.49
C GLY A 839 -15.69 10.43 -31.88
N SER A 840 -15.97 10.15 -33.16
CA SER A 840 -17.25 9.57 -33.58
C SER A 840 -17.37 8.08 -33.24
N LEU A 841 -18.58 7.65 -32.87
CA LEU A 841 -18.92 6.24 -32.68
C LEU A 841 -18.79 5.44 -33.98
N LEU A 842 -18.08 4.32 -33.91
CA LEU A 842 -17.88 3.37 -34.99
C LEU A 842 -18.81 2.17 -34.84
N TRP A 843 -18.82 1.58 -33.65
CA TRP A 843 -19.68 0.47 -33.27
C TRP A 843 -19.82 0.43 -31.75
N GLU A 844 -20.87 -0.23 -31.27
CA GLU A 844 -21.08 -0.51 -29.85
C GLU A 844 -21.56 -1.95 -29.66
N ASP A 845 -21.29 -2.50 -28.49
CA ASP A 845 -21.71 -3.84 -28.10
C ASP A 845 -22.20 -3.83 -26.64
N HIS A 846 -23.26 -4.61 -26.38
CA HIS A 846 -23.92 -4.71 -25.11
C HIS A 846 -24.34 -6.15 -24.84
N HIS A 847 -23.78 -6.77 -23.80
CA HIS A 847 -24.06 -8.16 -23.49
C HIS A 847 -24.02 -8.46 -22.00
N LYS A 848 -24.67 -9.55 -21.61
CA LYS A 848 -24.58 -10.09 -20.25
C LYS A 848 -23.20 -10.73 -20.05
N GLU A 849 -22.59 -10.54 -18.88
CA GLU A 849 -21.34 -11.23 -18.53
C GLU A 849 -21.44 -12.75 -18.79
N GLY A 850 -20.54 -13.27 -19.61
CA GLY A 850 -20.21 -14.68 -19.75
C GLY A 850 -19.50 -15.22 -18.52
N LYS A 851 -18.88 -14.37 -17.69
CA LYS A 851 -18.28 -14.75 -16.40
C LYS A 851 -18.99 -14.12 -15.20
N GLY A 852 -20.09 -14.76 -14.76
CA GLY A 852 -20.92 -14.31 -13.64
C GLY A 852 -20.32 -14.35 -12.23
N HIS A 853 -19.08 -14.81 -12.05
CA HIS A 853 -18.49 -15.09 -10.75
C HIS A 853 -17.08 -14.52 -10.60
N HIS A 854 -16.60 -14.39 -9.35
CA HIS A 854 -15.20 -14.00 -9.04
C HIS A 854 -14.77 -12.69 -9.71
N SER A 855 -15.57 -11.63 -9.61
CA SER A 855 -15.30 -10.31 -10.22
C SER A 855 -15.08 -10.31 -11.75
N GLY A 856 -15.74 -11.20 -12.49
CA GLY A 856 -15.72 -11.20 -13.96
C GLY A 856 -16.03 -9.81 -14.52
N HIS A 857 -17.15 -9.22 -14.08
CA HIS A 857 -17.55 -7.83 -14.35
C HIS A 857 -16.53 -6.72 -14.06
N LEU A 858 -15.32 -6.97 -13.55
CA LEU A 858 -14.29 -5.94 -13.30
C LEU A 858 -13.08 -6.05 -14.20
N GLN A 859 -13.10 -6.97 -15.17
CA GLN A 859 -11.91 -7.26 -15.96
C GLN A 859 -11.53 -6.16 -16.92
N HIS A 860 -10.23 -5.91 -17.02
CA HIS A 860 -9.66 -5.07 -18.04
C HIS A 860 -9.61 -5.86 -19.37
N PRO A 861 -9.97 -5.26 -20.51
CA PRO A 861 -9.88 -5.92 -21.81
C PRO A 861 -8.42 -6.17 -22.24
N VAL A 862 -8.22 -7.03 -23.23
CA VAL A 862 -6.93 -7.21 -23.90
C VAL A 862 -7.10 -6.90 -25.38
N VAL A 863 -6.17 -6.18 -25.99
CA VAL A 863 -6.15 -5.95 -27.43
C VAL A 863 -4.84 -6.48 -28.01
N ILE A 864 -4.97 -7.34 -29.02
CA ILE A 864 -3.83 -7.90 -29.77
C ILE A 864 -4.15 -7.71 -31.24
N ASP A 865 -3.31 -6.93 -31.93
CA ASP A 865 -3.54 -6.52 -33.31
C ASP A 865 -4.99 -6.01 -33.53
N ASP A 866 -5.75 -6.66 -34.41
CA ASP A 866 -7.14 -6.31 -34.75
C ASP A 866 -8.19 -7.06 -33.92
N THR A 867 -7.83 -7.69 -32.79
CA THR A 867 -8.76 -8.42 -31.94
C THR A 867 -8.90 -7.78 -30.55
N PHE A 868 -10.14 -7.47 -30.17
CA PHE A 868 -10.50 -7.01 -28.84
C PHE A 868 -11.07 -8.17 -28.03
N TYR A 869 -10.42 -8.51 -26.92
CA TYR A 869 -10.87 -9.53 -25.98
C TYR A 869 -11.45 -8.86 -24.74
N SER A 870 -12.69 -9.18 -24.42
CA SER A 870 -13.36 -8.67 -23.22
C SER A 870 -14.26 -9.76 -22.65
N ASP A 871 -14.31 -9.82 -21.32
CA ASP A 871 -15.03 -10.85 -20.59
C ASP A 871 -14.64 -12.28 -21.02
N GLN A 872 -15.50 -12.99 -21.76
CA GLN A 872 -15.24 -14.31 -22.32
C GLN A 872 -15.31 -14.35 -23.85
N TRP A 873 -15.36 -13.19 -24.50
CA TRP A 873 -15.54 -13.07 -25.94
C TRP A 873 -14.36 -12.36 -26.61
N ALA A 874 -14.21 -12.62 -27.90
CA ALA A 874 -13.30 -11.90 -28.78
C ALA A 874 -14.10 -11.26 -29.92
N PHE A 875 -13.75 -10.02 -30.24
CA PHE A 875 -14.42 -9.22 -31.25
C PHE A 875 -13.40 -8.70 -32.26
N ASP A 876 -13.84 -8.56 -33.50
CA ASP A 876 -13.11 -7.82 -34.52
C ASP A 876 -13.07 -6.34 -34.10
N LEU A 877 -11.88 -5.82 -33.83
CA LEU A 877 -11.69 -4.46 -33.34
C LEU A 877 -12.27 -3.42 -34.30
N LYS A 878 -12.30 -3.73 -35.60
CA LYS A 878 -12.77 -2.79 -36.62
C LYS A 878 -14.29 -2.71 -36.71
N THR A 879 -14.98 -3.82 -36.60
CA THR A 879 -16.42 -3.94 -36.88
C THR A 879 -17.27 -4.18 -35.64
N GLY A 880 -16.66 -4.57 -34.51
CA GLY A 880 -17.38 -4.98 -33.30
C GLY A 880 -18.03 -6.36 -33.43
N LYS A 881 -17.82 -7.06 -34.56
CA LYS A 881 -18.39 -8.39 -34.76
C LYS A 881 -17.70 -9.39 -33.83
N GLN A 882 -18.48 -10.12 -33.05
CA GLN A 882 -17.98 -11.27 -32.29
C GLN A 882 -17.33 -12.29 -33.24
N ILE A 883 -16.07 -12.61 -32.97
CA ILE A 883 -15.31 -13.64 -33.70
C ILE A 883 -15.31 -14.95 -32.90
N ARG A 884 -15.24 -14.87 -31.55
CA ARG A 884 -15.13 -16.04 -30.67
C ARG A 884 -15.83 -15.82 -29.33
N ASP A 885 -16.32 -16.91 -28.73
CA ASP A 885 -16.86 -16.99 -27.36
C ASP A 885 -16.26 -18.16 -26.57
N ASP A 886 -15.29 -18.87 -27.14
CA ASP A 886 -14.69 -20.08 -26.58
C ASP A 886 -13.40 -19.79 -25.80
N LEU A 887 -13.24 -18.60 -25.22
CA LEU A 887 -12.05 -18.23 -24.46
C LEU A 887 -11.78 -19.24 -23.32
N PRO A 888 -10.52 -19.38 -22.86
CA PRO A 888 -10.19 -20.28 -21.76
C PRO A 888 -11.04 -20.02 -20.51
N GLU A 889 -11.48 -21.09 -19.83
CA GLU A 889 -12.10 -20.97 -18.51
C GLU A 889 -11.09 -20.28 -17.57
N ARG A 890 -11.57 -19.29 -16.81
CA ARG A 890 -10.74 -18.51 -15.88
C ARG A 890 -11.31 -18.58 -14.49
N ARG A 891 -10.53 -19.13 -13.56
CA ARG A 891 -10.90 -19.23 -12.15
C ARG A 891 -10.25 -18.11 -11.34
N GLY A 892 -11.10 -17.22 -10.81
CA GLY A 892 -10.69 -16.10 -9.98
C GLY A 892 -10.78 -14.73 -10.66
N CYS A 893 -10.50 -13.72 -9.86
CA CYS A 893 -10.54 -12.26 -10.06
C CYS A 893 -9.49 -11.68 -11.04
N GLY A 894 -8.48 -12.45 -11.46
CA GLY A 894 -7.36 -11.92 -12.25
C GLY A 894 -7.77 -11.44 -13.65
N THR A 895 -7.15 -10.36 -14.10
CA THR A 895 -7.21 -9.88 -15.49
C THR A 895 -6.22 -10.63 -16.36
N MET A 896 -6.46 -10.65 -17.67
CA MET A 896 -5.57 -11.30 -18.64
C MET A 896 -4.45 -10.35 -19.05
N SER A 897 -3.34 -10.92 -19.48
CA SER A 897 -2.23 -10.21 -20.12
C SER A 897 -1.79 -10.97 -21.36
N ALA A 898 -1.11 -10.30 -22.30
CA ALA A 898 -0.72 -10.93 -23.54
C ALA A 898 0.65 -10.51 -24.03
N SER A 899 1.31 -11.45 -24.70
CA SER A 899 2.33 -11.18 -25.71
C SER A 899 1.63 -11.12 -27.08
N LYS A 900 2.39 -10.97 -28.15
CA LYS A 900 1.80 -10.98 -29.50
C LYS A 900 1.12 -12.30 -29.86
N TYR A 901 1.60 -13.43 -29.34
CA TYR A 901 1.17 -14.77 -29.75
C TYR A 901 0.60 -15.63 -28.62
N SER A 902 0.54 -15.10 -27.39
CA SER A 902 0.10 -15.87 -26.23
C SER A 902 -0.57 -15.00 -25.19
N MET A 903 -1.59 -15.56 -24.55
CA MET A 903 -2.33 -14.92 -23.47
C MET A 903 -2.11 -15.64 -22.16
N PHE A 904 -1.98 -14.89 -21.07
CA PHE A 904 -1.74 -15.39 -19.72
C PHE A 904 -2.89 -14.99 -18.81
N TYR A 905 -3.29 -15.91 -17.95
CA TYR A 905 -4.47 -15.73 -17.12
C TYR A 905 -4.37 -16.53 -15.82
N ARG A 906 -5.18 -16.13 -14.86
CA ARG A 906 -5.36 -16.88 -13.62
C ARG A 906 -6.34 -18.03 -13.81
N HIS A 907 -5.91 -19.22 -13.43
CA HIS A 907 -6.78 -20.39 -13.29
C HIS A 907 -6.59 -21.04 -11.90
N TYR A 908 -6.54 -22.37 -11.80
CA TYR A 908 -6.03 -23.05 -10.61
C TYR A 908 -4.56 -22.69 -10.37
N PHE A 909 -3.79 -22.63 -11.46
CA PHE A 909 -2.42 -22.18 -11.50
C PHE A 909 -2.25 -21.06 -12.53
N HIS A 910 -1.01 -20.65 -12.82
CA HIS A 910 -0.73 -19.76 -13.95
C HIS A 910 -1.14 -20.45 -15.25
N GLY A 911 -2.08 -19.85 -15.99
CA GLY A 911 -2.56 -20.35 -17.26
C GLY A 911 -1.92 -19.62 -18.43
N MET A 912 -1.71 -20.35 -19.52
CA MET A 912 -1.26 -19.83 -20.80
C MET A 912 -2.17 -20.36 -21.91
N TRP A 913 -2.44 -19.52 -22.90
CA TRP A 913 -3.17 -19.86 -24.11
C TRP A 913 -2.37 -19.42 -25.32
N ASN A 914 -1.98 -20.38 -26.15
CA ASN A 914 -1.30 -20.13 -27.41
C ASN A 914 -2.35 -19.77 -28.47
N LEU A 915 -2.24 -18.58 -29.04
CA LEU A 915 -3.22 -18.05 -30.00
C LEU A 915 -3.10 -18.71 -31.38
N ASP A 916 -1.91 -19.17 -31.75
CA ASP A 916 -1.65 -19.80 -33.05
C ASP A 916 -2.17 -21.25 -33.07
N THR A 917 -1.91 -22.03 -32.02
CA THR A 917 -2.28 -23.46 -31.94
C THR A 917 -3.60 -23.71 -31.22
N ASN A 918 -4.18 -22.68 -30.60
CA ASN A 918 -5.33 -22.76 -29.69
C ASN A 918 -5.09 -23.65 -28.44
N GLU A 919 -3.86 -24.08 -28.18
CA GLU A 919 -3.51 -24.92 -27.03
C GLU A 919 -3.52 -24.14 -25.72
N ARG A 920 -3.96 -24.80 -24.65
CA ARG A 920 -4.08 -24.22 -23.30
C ARG A 920 -3.22 -25.05 -22.34
N SER A 921 -2.39 -24.38 -21.56
CA SER A 921 -1.49 -25.03 -20.60
C SER A 921 -1.53 -24.32 -19.24
N GLN A 922 -1.07 -25.02 -18.21
CA GLN A 922 -0.92 -24.49 -16.86
C GLN A 922 0.47 -24.80 -16.30
N PHE A 923 1.02 -23.85 -15.54
CA PHE A 923 2.26 -24.02 -14.78
C PHE A 923 1.90 -24.44 -13.35
N GLU A 924 1.78 -25.75 -13.12
CA GLU A 924 1.25 -26.29 -11.86
C GLU A 924 2.08 -25.92 -10.62
N GLY A 925 1.40 -25.79 -9.48
CA GLY A 925 2.02 -25.53 -8.17
C GLY A 925 2.09 -24.06 -7.74
N ILE A 926 1.88 -23.11 -8.67
CA ILE A 926 1.94 -21.66 -8.42
C ILE A 926 0.72 -20.93 -8.98
N ARG A 927 0.26 -19.89 -8.28
CA ARG A 927 -0.93 -19.11 -8.67
C ARG A 927 -0.70 -17.61 -8.52
N SER A 928 -1.31 -16.83 -9.40
CA SER A 928 -1.22 -15.37 -9.40
C SER A 928 -2.25 -14.70 -8.48
N GLY A 929 -2.02 -13.42 -8.21
CA GLY A 929 -2.88 -12.53 -7.43
C GLY A 929 -4.25 -12.26 -8.04
N CYS A 930 -5.03 -11.40 -7.36
CA CYS A 930 -6.44 -11.13 -7.72
C CYS A 930 -6.64 -10.09 -8.82
N TRP A 931 -5.56 -9.61 -9.42
CA TRP A 931 -5.61 -8.54 -10.41
C TRP A 931 -4.69 -8.83 -11.60
N LEU A 932 -3.55 -8.17 -11.73
CA LEU A 932 -2.58 -8.38 -12.79
C LEU A 932 -1.21 -8.72 -12.18
N GLY A 933 -0.65 -9.88 -12.56
CA GLY A 933 0.62 -10.36 -11.99
C GLY A 933 1.43 -11.30 -12.89
N LEU A 934 0.94 -11.60 -14.09
CA LEU A 934 1.67 -12.33 -15.13
C LEU A 934 1.97 -11.32 -16.23
N ILE A 935 3.23 -10.98 -16.47
CA ILE A 935 3.60 -9.97 -17.47
C ILE A 935 4.62 -10.54 -18.47
N PRO A 936 4.30 -10.62 -19.76
CA PRO A 936 5.29 -10.93 -20.80
C PRO A 936 6.14 -9.70 -21.11
N ALA A 937 7.45 -9.78 -20.93
CA ALA A 937 8.40 -8.70 -21.24
C ALA A 937 9.83 -9.23 -21.38
N GLY A 938 10.64 -8.57 -22.20
CA GLY A 938 12.06 -8.91 -22.39
C GLY A 938 12.28 -10.30 -22.99
N GLY A 939 11.31 -10.86 -23.70
CA GLY A 939 11.33 -12.24 -24.18
C GLY A 939 11.11 -13.30 -23.09
N MET A 940 10.58 -12.91 -21.93
CA MET A 940 10.23 -13.79 -20.81
C MET A 940 8.79 -13.58 -20.35
N LEU A 941 8.21 -14.60 -19.75
CA LEU A 941 7.03 -14.43 -18.91
C LEU A 941 7.49 -14.24 -17.46
N LEU A 942 7.26 -13.05 -16.90
CA LEU A 942 7.61 -12.71 -15.53
C LEU A 942 6.36 -12.80 -14.65
N ALA A 943 6.49 -13.52 -13.54
CA ALA A 943 5.40 -13.79 -12.61
C ALA A 943 5.89 -13.58 -11.17
N PRO A 944 6.02 -12.32 -10.72
CA PRO A 944 6.36 -12.05 -9.32
C PRO A 944 5.25 -12.53 -8.37
N GLU A 945 5.64 -12.80 -7.13
CA GLU A 945 4.72 -13.24 -6.08
C GLU A 945 3.61 -12.20 -5.86
N THR A 946 2.35 -12.61 -6.04
CA THR A 946 1.17 -11.74 -5.91
C THR A 946 0.00 -12.45 -5.23
N SER A 947 0.22 -13.67 -4.73
CA SER A 947 -0.78 -14.57 -4.13
C SER A 947 -0.94 -14.38 -2.62
N ALA A 948 -0.13 -13.53 -1.97
CA ALA A 948 -0.20 -13.25 -0.55
C ALA A 948 -1.66 -12.99 -0.06
N GLY A 949 -2.00 -13.59 1.09
CA GLY A 949 -3.35 -13.59 1.64
C GLY A 949 -4.33 -14.62 1.01
N CYS A 950 -3.86 -15.52 0.14
CA CYS A 950 -4.68 -16.64 -0.33
C CYS A 950 -4.71 -17.81 0.68
N SER A 951 -5.89 -18.35 0.95
CA SER A 951 -6.12 -19.48 1.88
C SER A 951 -6.36 -20.83 1.18
N CYS A 952 -6.22 -20.89 -0.15
CA CYS A 952 -6.43 -22.11 -0.93
C CYS A 952 -5.18 -23.01 -0.89
N THR A 953 -5.33 -24.29 -1.25
CA THR A 953 -4.23 -25.26 -1.36
C THR A 953 -3.31 -24.92 -2.55
N HIS A 954 -2.21 -24.20 -2.30
CA HIS A 954 -1.14 -23.89 -3.27
C HIS A 954 0.22 -24.19 -2.65
N SER A 955 1.13 -24.81 -3.40
CA SER A 955 2.38 -25.33 -2.85
C SER A 955 3.58 -24.36 -2.93
N ILE A 956 3.52 -23.33 -3.77
CA ILE A 956 4.69 -22.47 -4.03
C ILE A 956 4.27 -21.00 -4.11
N GLN A 957 4.69 -20.20 -3.12
CA GLN A 957 4.57 -18.74 -3.11
C GLN A 957 5.96 -18.13 -3.33
N THR A 958 6.25 -17.76 -4.57
CA THR A 958 7.56 -17.27 -4.99
C THR A 958 7.44 -16.45 -6.28
N SER A 959 8.40 -15.59 -6.54
CA SER A 959 8.55 -14.95 -7.84
C SER A 959 9.20 -15.92 -8.83
N VAL A 960 8.71 -15.98 -10.07
CA VAL A 960 9.23 -16.88 -11.12
C VAL A 960 9.40 -16.14 -12.45
N GLY A 961 10.50 -16.40 -13.14
CA GLY A 961 10.69 -16.04 -14.55
C GLY A 961 10.67 -17.29 -15.43
N TYR A 962 9.90 -17.26 -16.52
CA TYR A 962 9.85 -18.33 -17.51
C TYR A 962 10.46 -17.87 -18.83
N LEU A 963 11.29 -18.74 -19.42
CA LEU A 963 11.91 -18.52 -20.72
C LEU A 963 11.26 -19.45 -21.76
N PRO A 964 10.92 -18.95 -22.96
CA PRO A 964 10.56 -19.81 -24.09
C PRO A 964 11.66 -20.82 -24.39
N ARG A 965 11.30 -22.10 -24.52
CA ARG A 965 12.23 -23.21 -24.84
C ARG A 965 13.00 -22.97 -26.15
N ALA A 966 12.42 -22.21 -27.08
CA ALA A 966 13.07 -21.83 -28.34
C ALA A 966 14.27 -20.88 -28.15
N LEU A 967 14.44 -20.28 -26.97
CA LEU A 967 15.55 -19.40 -26.61
C LEU A 967 16.60 -20.06 -25.71
N GLU A 968 16.45 -21.36 -25.39
CA GLU A 968 17.37 -22.13 -24.52
C GLU A 968 18.73 -22.49 -25.15
#